data_AF-A0A7X2PKK8-F1
#
_entry.id   AF-A0A7X2PKK8-F1
#
_cell.length_a   1.000
_cell.length_b   1.000
_cell.length_c   1.000
_cell.angle_alpha   90.00
_cell.angle_beta   90.00
_cell.angle_gamma   90.00
#
_symmetry.space_group_name_H-M   'P 1'
#
loop_
_entity.id
_entity.type
_entity.pdbx_description
1 polymer ?
#
loop_
_entity_poly.entity_id
_entity_poly.type
_entity_poly.pdbx_seq_one_letter_code
_entity_poly.pdbx_strand_id
1 'polypeptide(L)'
;MVNRVWHHHFCTGIVATPGDFGIMGSRPTHPELLDWLTDDFVRNGWSLKRLHRLIMTSSTYRQISSNREQARVADPSNQLLWRFPPQRLEVEAVRDSALAVAGLLNTAVGGRSVFPPLPAGMPKPVGGWDLARDVSEHNRRSVYIFVRRNDPYPMLSAIDFPDSHDSCSRRNRTTTAPQALTLLNGKLTAEWARHFAGRVLDQAAGDPARLVEAAYSLAYSRLPDPWEKDTAQTFLARQADIIAAQAAAGSAAPVPDVAAAAGDAPSRARAAALVGLGALALSHLLGDSGVLPRASGAAADKQPLASKRPHHPPKAKSVTWLFMEGGPSHIDLFDPKPALEKLAGERTPESFKLPVTSATGSHRMPLVPSQRKWKQHGGRLESRRFRPADEYRVDPGGRPSLGAWTTYGLGAANQNLPAFVVLTDDKVVRGGPTNWSSEFLPATYQGTHLQKDGPPILDLLPPGHVSDRQQRSRLDLLQALNRHHSGQWPSEDELDARMESYELAYRMQGAAPEIVDLAKESEATRKLYGMDDKVTAKFGGNCLLARRLVENGVRFGEVYCGSGSGWDAHSQLEENHSKWCAVSDKPVAGSLADLKSRGLLESTLVVWGGEFGRTPFTDTNSTGLNPEKYGRDHNPWGFTMWMAGGGVKGGQAIGTTDEIGFRAVDKPYHVHDIHATVLHLLGLNHLNLTFLHNGRPERATVNSGTLIAEALA
;
A
#
# COMPACT_ATOMS: atom_id res chain seq x y z
N MET A 1 -15.36 15.32 18.68
CA MET A 1 -14.01 15.88 18.94
C MET A 1 -13.27 15.12 20.03
N VAL A 2 -13.83 15.05 21.25
CA VAL A 2 -13.22 14.34 22.40
C VAL A 2 -12.69 12.96 22.05
N ASN A 3 -13.50 12.12 21.41
CA ASN A 3 -13.09 10.77 21.01
C ASN A 3 -11.89 10.74 20.05
N ARG A 4 -11.73 11.74 19.17
CA ARG A 4 -10.58 11.84 18.25
C ARG A 4 -9.31 12.22 19.00
N VAL A 5 -9.41 13.14 19.96
CA VAL A 5 -8.29 13.51 20.84
C VAL A 5 -7.89 12.33 21.72
N TRP A 6 -8.87 11.57 22.24
CA TRP A 6 -8.61 10.32 22.94
C TRP A 6 -7.91 9.29 22.05
N HIS A 7 -8.47 9.04 20.86
CA HIS A 7 -7.87 8.16 19.86
C HIS A 7 -6.42 8.55 19.51
N HIS A 8 -6.13 9.85 19.40
CA HIS A 8 -4.77 10.32 19.16
C HIS A 8 -3.79 9.91 20.28
N HIS A 9 -4.23 9.98 21.54
CA HIS A 9 -3.40 9.64 22.71
C HIS A 9 -3.34 8.15 23.04
N PHE A 10 -4.31 7.34 22.60
CA PHE A 10 -4.44 5.93 22.96
C PHE A 10 -4.48 4.98 21.76
N CYS A 11 -4.29 5.48 20.53
CA CYS A 11 -4.43 4.77 19.24
C CYS A 11 -5.83 4.18 18.94
N THR A 12 -6.73 4.18 19.91
CA THR A 12 -8.12 3.73 19.80
C THR A 12 -9.02 4.71 20.55
N GLY A 13 -10.14 5.11 19.95
CA GLY A 13 -11.11 5.99 20.61
C GLY A 13 -11.90 5.23 21.68
N ILE A 14 -12.52 5.96 22.62
CA ILE A 14 -13.57 5.40 23.50
C ILE A 14 -14.68 4.77 22.65
N VAL A 15 -15.00 5.40 21.52
CA VAL A 15 -15.70 4.79 20.39
C VAL A 15 -14.65 4.39 19.36
N ALA A 16 -14.57 3.11 19.04
CA ALA A 16 -13.54 2.56 18.12
C ALA A 16 -13.65 3.12 16.69
N THR A 17 -14.82 3.66 16.33
CA THR A 17 -15.11 4.36 15.06
C THR A 17 -15.00 5.88 15.26
N PRO A 18 -13.82 6.53 15.05
CA PRO A 18 -13.61 7.92 15.47
C PRO A 18 -14.42 8.95 14.67
N GLY A 19 -14.95 8.54 13.51
CA GLY A 19 -15.78 9.34 12.62
C GLY A 19 -17.27 8.97 12.62
N ASP A 20 -17.68 7.88 13.28
CA ASP A 20 -19.06 7.38 13.21
C ASP A 20 -19.57 7.01 14.61
N PHE A 21 -20.57 7.77 15.07
CA PHE A 21 -21.30 7.57 16.33
C PHE A 21 -22.76 7.15 16.08
N GLY A 22 -23.12 6.85 14.83
CA GLY A 22 -24.45 6.40 14.44
C GLY A 22 -24.65 4.91 14.64
N ILE A 23 -25.73 4.36 14.05
CA ILE A 23 -26.11 2.94 14.16
C ILE A 23 -25.05 2.00 13.52
N MET A 24 -24.24 2.54 12.62
CA MET A 24 -23.12 1.81 12.00
C MET A 24 -21.82 1.89 12.80
N GLY A 25 -21.73 2.81 13.77
CA GLY A 25 -20.60 2.97 14.67
C GLY A 25 -20.56 1.94 15.80
N SER A 26 -19.38 1.77 16.37
CA SER A 26 -19.19 1.02 17.61
C SER A 26 -19.83 1.74 18.80
N ARG A 27 -20.30 0.99 19.80
CA ARG A 27 -20.72 1.58 21.08
C ARG A 27 -19.47 2.04 21.86
N PRO A 28 -19.57 3.12 22.67
CA PRO A 28 -18.47 3.54 23.52
C PRO A 28 -18.14 2.45 24.54
N THR A 29 -16.85 2.17 24.74
CA THR A 29 -16.39 1.28 25.81
C THR A 29 -16.64 1.88 27.19
N HIS A 30 -16.58 3.21 27.30
CA HIS A 30 -16.80 3.98 28.53
C HIS A 30 -17.77 5.15 28.26
N PRO A 31 -19.09 4.90 28.18
CA PRO A 31 -20.07 5.94 27.84
C PRO A 31 -20.03 7.13 28.80
N GLU A 32 -20.04 6.88 30.11
CA GLU A 32 -20.05 7.95 31.12
C GLU A 32 -18.80 8.82 31.06
N LEU A 33 -17.64 8.22 30.77
CA LEU A 33 -16.38 8.96 30.61
C LEU A 33 -16.41 9.85 29.37
N LEU A 34 -16.93 9.33 28.25
CA LEU A 34 -17.07 10.10 27.03
C LEU A 34 -18.02 11.30 27.22
N ASP A 35 -19.15 11.08 27.91
CA ASP A 35 -20.12 12.12 28.23
C ASP A 35 -19.50 13.18 29.14
N TRP A 36 -18.81 12.78 30.21
CA TRP A 36 -18.16 13.69 31.13
C TRP A 36 -17.05 14.52 30.45
N LEU A 37 -16.19 13.89 29.65
CA LEU A 37 -15.15 14.61 28.91
C LEU A 37 -15.74 15.58 27.88
N THR A 38 -16.87 15.22 27.27
CA THR A 38 -17.57 16.08 26.31
C THR A 38 -18.17 17.28 27.00
N ASP A 39 -18.83 17.08 28.14
CA ASP A 39 -19.38 18.15 28.96
C ASP A 39 -18.28 19.10 29.51
N ASP A 40 -17.16 18.58 30.04
CA ASP A 40 -16.02 19.44 30.45
C ASP A 40 -15.45 20.22 29.26
N PHE A 41 -15.30 19.58 28.09
CA PHE A 41 -14.79 20.24 26.90
C PHE A 41 -15.67 21.41 26.46
N VAL A 42 -17.00 21.25 26.49
CA VAL A 42 -17.97 22.31 26.16
C VAL A 42 -17.96 23.41 27.22
N ARG A 43 -18.05 23.06 28.51
CA ARG A 43 -18.07 24.02 29.63
C ARG A 43 -16.82 24.89 29.69
N ASN A 44 -15.68 24.36 29.24
CA ASN A 44 -14.41 25.09 29.22
C ASN A 44 -14.10 25.73 27.86
N GLY A 45 -15.14 26.12 27.11
CA GLY A 45 -15.01 26.92 25.90
C GLY A 45 -14.31 26.18 24.76
N TRP A 46 -14.51 24.86 24.64
CA TRP A 46 -13.99 24.05 23.54
C TRP A 46 -12.45 24.07 23.42
N SER A 47 -11.74 24.27 24.55
CA SER A 47 -10.29 24.39 24.59
C SER A 47 -9.58 23.04 24.37
N LEU A 48 -9.05 22.80 23.16
CA LEU A 48 -8.26 21.60 22.86
C LEU A 48 -7.04 21.47 23.78
N LYS A 49 -6.32 22.57 24.04
CA LYS A 49 -5.14 22.57 24.91
C LYS A 49 -5.47 22.04 26.31
N ARG A 50 -6.62 22.43 26.87
CA ARG A 50 -7.09 21.93 28.17
C ARG A 50 -7.42 20.45 28.10
N LEU A 51 -8.17 20.01 27.08
CA LEU A 51 -8.55 18.60 26.91
C LEU A 51 -7.31 17.69 26.79
N HIS A 52 -6.32 18.08 25.99
CA HIS A 52 -5.03 17.39 25.91
C HIS A 52 -4.36 17.30 27.28
N ARG A 53 -4.26 18.42 28.01
CA ARG A 53 -3.65 18.44 29.35
C ARG A 53 -4.39 17.54 30.32
N LEU A 54 -5.72 17.56 30.32
CA LEU A 54 -6.55 16.73 31.19
C LEU A 54 -6.30 15.24 30.94
N ILE A 55 -6.31 14.82 29.67
CA ILE A 55 -6.03 13.43 29.30
C ILE A 55 -4.59 13.05 29.68
N MET A 56 -3.58 13.84 29.29
CA MET A 56 -2.17 13.51 29.51
C MET A 56 -1.74 13.51 30.98
N THR A 57 -2.50 14.18 31.85
CA THR A 57 -2.24 14.19 33.31
C THR A 57 -3.09 13.17 34.07
N SER A 58 -4.00 12.47 33.40
CA SER A 58 -4.81 11.40 34.01
C SER A 58 -3.96 10.23 34.51
N SER A 59 -4.51 9.43 35.42
CA SER A 59 -3.88 8.16 35.80
C SER A 59 -3.84 7.19 34.63
N THR A 60 -4.87 7.16 33.78
CA THR A 60 -4.99 6.31 32.60
C THR A 60 -3.85 6.53 31.59
N TYR A 61 -3.52 7.79 31.27
CA TYR A 61 -2.43 8.09 30.34
C TYR A 61 -1.05 7.77 30.95
N ARG A 62 -0.90 7.89 32.28
CA ARG A 62 0.35 7.61 33.00
C ARG A 62 0.53 6.16 33.40
N GLN A 63 -0.36 5.25 32.97
CA GLN A 63 -0.18 3.83 33.20
C GLN A 63 1.09 3.34 32.52
N ILE A 64 1.76 2.35 33.12
CA ILE A 64 2.78 1.59 32.43
C ILE A 64 2.11 0.62 31.46
N SER A 65 2.81 0.25 30.39
CA SER A 65 2.26 -0.73 29.45
C SER A 65 2.27 -2.15 30.01
N SER A 66 2.98 -2.48 31.09
CA SER A 66 3.26 -3.87 31.54
C SER A 66 2.08 -4.87 31.43
N ASN A 67 2.35 -6.06 30.91
CA ASN A 67 1.36 -7.14 30.85
C ASN A 67 0.93 -7.63 32.24
N ARG A 68 -0.37 -7.83 32.44
CA ARG A 68 -0.97 -8.41 33.64
C ARG A 68 -1.85 -9.57 33.22
N GLU A 69 -1.42 -10.79 33.51
CA GLU A 69 -2.04 -12.01 32.96
C GLU A 69 -3.54 -12.10 33.24
N GLN A 70 -3.96 -11.81 34.48
CA GLN A 70 -5.38 -11.82 34.85
C GLN A 70 -6.21 -10.81 34.05
N ALA A 71 -5.69 -9.60 33.84
CA ALA A 71 -6.36 -8.56 33.07
C ALA A 71 -6.38 -8.89 31.57
N ARG A 72 -5.29 -9.46 31.05
CA ARG A 72 -5.19 -9.93 29.66
C ARG A 72 -6.19 -11.04 29.33
N VAL A 73 -6.43 -11.97 30.26
CA VAL A 73 -7.44 -13.03 30.08
C VAL A 73 -8.85 -12.43 30.06
N ALA A 74 -9.13 -11.44 30.91
CA ALA A 74 -10.44 -10.80 31.00
C ALA A 74 -10.72 -9.80 29.86
N ASP A 75 -9.71 -9.06 29.42
CA ASP A 75 -9.77 -8.05 28.35
C ASP A 75 -8.52 -8.16 27.44
N PRO A 76 -8.48 -9.15 26.53
CA PRO A 76 -7.33 -9.39 25.67
C PRO A 76 -7.02 -8.24 24.69
N SER A 77 -8.01 -7.41 24.39
CA SER A 77 -7.91 -6.28 23.46
C SER A 77 -7.60 -4.95 24.14
N ASN A 78 -7.40 -4.95 25.47
CA ASN A 78 -7.15 -3.76 26.29
C ASN A 78 -8.21 -2.66 26.08
N GLN A 79 -9.47 -3.04 25.82
CA GLN A 79 -10.59 -2.11 25.63
C GLN A 79 -10.93 -1.32 26.91
N LEU A 80 -10.69 -1.93 28.07
CA LEU A 80 -10.90 -1.36 29.39
C LEU A 80 -9.67 -0.62 29.93
N LEU A 81 -8.61 -0.48 29.11
CA LEU A 81 -7.41 0.31 29.41
C LEU A 81 -6.79 -0.08 30.75
N TRP A 82 -6.59 -1.38 30.95
CA TRP A 82 -5.90 -1.92 32.13
C TRP A 82 -4.38 -1.73 32.05
N ARG A 83 -3.86 -1.35 30.88
CA ARG A 83 -2.50 -0.89 30.61
C ARG A 83 -2.49 0.26 29.59
N PHE A 84 -1.40 1.02 29.54
CA PHE A 84 -1.17 1.95 28.44
C PHE A 84 -0.89 1.18 27.14
N PRO A 85 -1.63 1.42 26.04
CA PRO A 85 -1.40 0.72 24.79
C PRO A 85 -0.07 1.16 24.18
N PRO A 86 0.81 0.21 23.79
CA PRO A 86 1.98 0.52 22.97
C PRO A 86 1.58 1.31 21.71
N GLN A 87 2.45 2.22 21.26
CA GLN A 87 2.20 3.06 20.09
C GLN A 87 3.29 2.97 19.02
N ARG A 88 2.86 2.66 17.79
CA ARG A 88 3.69 2.78 16.59
C ARG A 88 3.94 4.24 16.32
N LEU A 89 5.22 4.61 16.23
CA LEU A 89 5.62 5.95 15.82
C LEU A 89 5.16 6.23 14.38
N GLU A 90 4.56 7.40 14.19
CA GLU A 90 4.25 7.94 12.88
C GLU A 90 5.53 8.39 12.16
N VAL A 91 5.56 8.42 10.82
CA VAL A 91 6.80 8.67 10.07
C VAL A 91 7.50 9.99 10.42
N GLU A 92 6.74 11.01 10.80
CA GLU A 92 7.27 12.28 11.27
C GLU A 92 8.06 12.10 12.58
N ALA A 93 7.49 11.34 13.53
CA ALA A 93 8.16 11.00 14.78
C ALA A 93 9.32 10.03 14.54
N VAL A 94 9.19 9.11 13.58
CA VAL A 94 10.27 8.21 13.17
C VAL A 94 11.49 8.99 12.70
N ARG A 95 11.30 9.92 11.75
CA ARG A 95 12.39 10.76 11.24
C ARG A 95 12.97 11.66 12.33
N ASP A 96 12.13 12.31 13.12
CA ASP A 96 12.60 13.23 14.18
C ASP A 96 13.39 12.49 15.26
N SER A 97 12.94 11.30 15.68
CA SER A 97 13.67 10.43 16.62
C SER A 97 14.99 9.95 16.05
N ALA A 98 15.02 9.54 14.77
CA ALA A 98 16.26 9.14 14.10
C ALA A 98 17.29 10.26 14.10
N LEU A 99 16.87 11.47 13.74
CA LEU A 99 17.73 12.65 13.76
C LEU A 99 18.16 13.02 15.18
N ALA A 100 17.28 12.90 16.18
CA ALA A 100 17.59 13.22 17.57
C ALA A 100 18.64 12.25 18.14
N VAL A 101 18.47 10.95 17.92
CA VAL A 101 19.40 9.90 18.35
C VAL A 101 20.73 10.00 17.60
N ALA A 102 20.70 10.35 16.30
CA ALA A 102 21.90 10.67 15.52
C ALA A 102 22.59 11.98 15.94
N GLY A 103 21.93 12.85 16.70
CA GLY A 103 22.45 14.17 17.09
C GLY A 103 22.45 15.20 15.95
N LEU A 104 21.61 14.97 14.95
CA LEU A 104 21.49 15.79 13.74
C LEU A 104 20.24 16.69 13.76
N LEU A 105 19.30 16.46 14.67
CA LEU A 105 18.02 17.19 14.70
C LEU A 105 18.23 18.67 14.98
N ASN A 106 17.79 19.53 14.06
CA ASN A 106 17.68 20.95 14.27
C ASN A 106 16.36 21.26 15.01
N THR A 107 16.49 21.78 16.24
CA THR A 107 15.38 22.06 17.17
C THR A 107 14.82 23.48 17.05
N ALA A 108 15.27 24.28 16.08
CA ALA A 108 14.79 25.63 15.86
C ALA A 108 13.27 25.66 15.64
N VAL A 109 12.57 26.55 16.35
CA VAL A 109 11.11 26.70 16.32
C VAL A 109 10.72 27.86 15.41
N GLY A 110 9.77 27.62 14.50
CA GLY A 110 9.24 28.62 13.56
C GLY A 110 10.13 28.87 12.35
N GLY A 111 9.66 29.65 11.39
CA GLY A 111 10.38 29.93 10.14
C GLY A 111 9.71 29.32 8.90
N ARG A 112 10.40 29.39 7.77
CA ARG A 112 9.90 28.87 6.49
C ARG A 112 9.95 27.34 6.46
N SER A 113 9.07 26.72 5.69
CA SER A 113 9.16 25.29 5.41
C SER A 113 10.46 24.94 4.69
N VAL A 114 10.93 23.71 4.89
CA VAL A 114 12.19 23.20 4.33
C VAL A 114 11.98 22.03 3.39
N PHE A 115 12.95 21.81 2.51
CA PHE A 115 13.01 20.69 1.58
C PHE A 115 14.23 19.82 1.94
N PRO A 116 14.03 18.66 2.61
CA PRO A 116 15.14 17.75 2.96
C PRO A 116 15.82 17.16 1.71
N PRO A 117 17.08 16.70 1.80
CA PRO A 117 17.73 16.00 0.70
C PRO A 117 16.91 14.81 0.18
N LEU A 118 16.75 14.71 -1.14
CA LEU A 118 16.11 13.57 -1.79
C LEU A 118 17.06 12.36 -1.82
N PRO A 119 16.54 11.11 -1.71
CA PRO A 119 17.34 9.91 -1.91
C PRO A 119 18.00 9.89 -3.30
N ALA A 120 19.17 9.24 -3.40
CA ALA A 120 19.88 9.11 -4.68
C ALA A 120 19.05 8.33 -5.70
N GLY A 121 19.03 8.79 -6.96
CA GLY A 121 18.27 8.16 -8.04
C GLY A 121 16.79 8.58 -8.13
N MET A 122 16.29 9.38 -7.19
CA MET A 122 14.94 9.94 -7.29
C MET A 122 14.89 11.13 -8.26
N PRO A 123 13.92 11.17 -9.18
CA PRO A 123 13.69 12.36 -9.99
C PRO A 123 13.24 13.53 -9.11
N LYS A 124 13.63 14.75 -9.48
CA LYS A 124 13.12 15.95 -8.80
C LYS A 124 11.64 16.13 -9.14
N PRO A 125 10.79 16.51 -8.15
CA PRO A 125 9.41 16.87 -8.40
C PRO A 125 9.25 17.98 -9.44
N VAL A 126 8.10 17.99 -10.11
CA VAL A 126 7.72 19.06 -11.03
C VAL A 126 7.66 20.39 -10.25
N GLY A 127 8.30 21.44 -10.76
CA GLY A 127 8.45 22.71 -10.03
C GLY A 127 9.63 22.75 -9.06
N GLY A 128 10.59 21.81 -9.16
CA GLY A 128 11.88 21.87 -8.46
C GLY A 128 11.85 21.29 -7.04
N TRP A 129 13.00 21.31 -6.36
CA TRP A 129 13.15 20.88 -4.97
C TRP A 129 14.25 21.73 -4.34
N ASP A 130 13.84 22.82 -3.70
CA ASP A 130 14.74 23.91 -3.30
C ASP A 130 15.41 23.58 -1.98
N LEU A 131 16.44 22.73 -2.06
CA LEU A 131 17.28 22.38 -0.93
C LEU A 131 17.92 23.65 -0.34
N ALA A 132 17.75 23.87 0.96
CA ALA A 132 18.30 25.04 1.64
C ALA A 132 19.84 25.07 1.47
N ARG A 133 20.41 26.27 1.30
CA ARG A 133 21.88 26.43 1.22
C ARG A 133 22.55 26.09 2.56
N ASP A 134 21.89 26.45 3.64
CA ASP A 134 22.31 26.06 4.98
C ASP A 134 21.94 24.60 5.23
N VAL A 135 22.96 23.76 5.44
CA VAL A 135 22.82 22.34 5.72
C VAL A 135 22.14 22.10 7.06
N SER A 136 22.22 23.04 8.01
CA SER A 136 21.53 22.93 9.30
C SER A 136 20.00 22.88 9.15
N GLU A 137 19.46 23.49 8.09
CA GLU A 137 18.02 23.50 7.79
C GLU A 137 17.54 22.18 7.15
N HIS A 138 18.44 21.28 6.73
CA HIS A 138 18.06 19.99 6.13
C HIS A 138 17.44 19.03 7.14
N ASN A 139 17.83 19.17 8.40
CA ASN A 139 17.46 18.26 9.50
C ASN A 139 16.49 18.90 10.50
N ARG A 140 15.68 19.87 10.07
CA ARG A 140 14.59 20.40 10.90
C ARG A 140 13.56 19.33 11.21
N ARG A 141 12.82 19.55 12.31
CA ARG A 141 11.66 18.74 12.68
C ARG A 141 10.71 18.56 11.50
N SER A 142 10.14 17.37 11.38
CA SER A 142 9.34 16.94 10.24
C SER A 142 8.10 17.80 10.02
N VAL A 143 7.59 18.45 11.08
CA VAL A 143 6.51 19.45 11.02
C VAL A 143 6.83 20.66 10.13
N TYR A 144 8.10 20.95 9.89
CA TYR A 144 8.55 22.04 9.00
C TYR A 144 8.83 21.60 7.57
N ILE A 145 8.73 20.30 7.26
CA ILE A 145 8.91 19.82 5.89
C ILE A 145 7.78 20.36 5.02
N PHE A 146 8.14 20.89 3.86
CA PHE A 146 7.15 21.34 2.89
C PHE A 146 6.44 20.13 2.26
N VAL A 147 5.12 20.04 2.44
CA VAL A 147 4.30 18.97 1.89
C VAL A 147 3.70 19.43 0.56
N ARG A 148 4.17 18.85 -0.54
CA ARG A 148 3.53 18.99 -1.86
C ARG A 148 2.51 17.88 -2.03
N ARG A 149 1.27 18.25 -2.40
CA ARG A 149 0.17 17.28 -2.42
C ARG A 149 0.43 16.09 -3.34
N ASN A 150 0.98 16.34 -4.52
CA ASN A 150 1.22 15.32 -5.54
C ASN A 150 2.60 14.65 -5.44
N ASP A 151 3.56 15.29 -4.74
CA ASP A 151 4.95 14.86 -4.67
C ASP A 151 5.48 14.96 -3.22
N PRO A 152 4.93 14.17 -2.28
CA PRO A 152 5.41 14.15 -0.90
C PRO A 152 6.87 13.70 -0.80
N TYR A 153 7.54 14.09 0.28
CA TYR A 153 8.93 13.66 0.54
C TYR A 153 9.00 12.13 0.58
N PRO A 154 9.83 11.45 -0.24
CA PRO A 154 9.71 10.01 -0.45
C PRO A 154 9.82 9.13 0.80
N MET A 155 10.63 9.55 1.78
CA MET A 155 10.72 8.84 3.05
C MET A 155 9.39 8.87 3.82
N LEU A 156 8.68 10.01 3.80
CA LEU A 156 7.37 10.12 4.44
C LEU A 156 6.39 9.18 3.73
N SER A 157 6.36 9.22 2.40
CA SER A 157 5.50 8.37 1.57
C SER A 157 5.75 6.88 1.78
N ALA A 158 7.01 6.48 1.99
CA ALA A 158 7.38 5.09 2.20
C ALA A 158 6.78 4.52 3.49
N ILE A 159 6.61 5.32 4.55
CA ILE A 159 6.16 4.88 5.87
C ILE A 159 4.81 5.54 6.24
N ASP A 160 3.84 5.43 5.35
CA ASP A 160 2.44 5.79 5.61
C ASP A 160 2.20 7.26 5.96
N PHE A 161 2.85 8.22 5.28
CA PHE A 161 2.42 9.62 5.35
C PHE A 161 0.95 9.76 4.92
N PRO A 162 0.12 10.58 5.61
CA PRO A 162 -1.28 10.70 5.26
C PRO A 162 -1.43 11.28 3.86
N ASP A 163 -2.42 10.82 3.11
CA ASP A 163 -2.78 11.48 1.86
C ASP A 163 -3.25 12.91 2.18
N SER A 164 -2.72 13.87 1.43
CA SER A 164 -3.04 15.28 1.56
C SER A 164 -4.25 15.72 0.72
N HIS A 165 -4.82 14.80 -0.06
CA HIS A 165 -6.05 14.99 -0.82
C HIS A 165 -7.28 14.57 -0.02
N ASP A 166 -7.14 13.59 0.87
CA ASP A 166 -8.26 12.97 1.55
C ASP A 166 -8.31 13.30 3.04
N SER A 167 -9.53 13.53 3.53
CA SER A 167 -9.78 13.63 4.96
C SER A 167 -9.98 12.23 5.53
N CYS A 168 -9.04 11.76 6.35
CA CYS A 168 -9.18 10.49 7.06
C CYS A 168 -9.50 10.71 8.54
N SER A 169 -10.34 9.86 9.11
CA SER A 169 -10.59 9.85 10.58
C SER A 169 -9.52 9.07 11.34
N ARG A 170 -8.77 8.24 10.62
CA ARG A 170 -7.67 7.40 11.09
C ARG A 170 -6.63 7.29 9.98
N ARG A 171 -5.36 7.37 10.35
CA ARG A 171 -4.24 7.17 9.44
C ARG A 171 -4.09 5.69 9.09
N ASN A 172 -3.90 5.39 7.81
CA ASN A 172 -3.56 4.04 7.37
C ASN A 172 -2.17 3.65 7.90
N ARG A 173 -2.02 2.39 8.27
CA ARG A 173 -0.75 1.81 8.72
C ARG A 173 -0.49 0.56 7.90
N THR A 174 0.63 0.54 7.21
CA THR A 174 1.05 -0.61 6.42
C THR A 174 2.34 -1.20 6.97
N THR A 175 2.60 -2.46 6.64
CA THR A 175 3.80 -3.21 7.02
C THR A 175 4.23 -4.00 5.81
N THR A 176 5.17 -3.44 5.05
CA THR A 176 5.59 -3.99 3.76
C THR A 176 7.09 -4.30 3.74
N ALA A 177 7.50 -5.23 2.88
CA ALA A 177 8.93 -5.52 2.70
C ALA A 177 9.74 -4.31 2.20
N PRO A 178 9.24 -3.46 1.28
CA PRO A 178 9.93 -2.21 0.92
C PRO A 178 10.18 -1.27 2.10
N GLN A 179 9.24 -1.13 3.05
CA GLN A 179 9.47 -0.34 4.26
C GLN A 179 10.64 -0.89 5.08
N ALA A 180 10.70 -2.21 5.25
CA ALA A 180 11.81 -2.86 5.95
C ALA A 180 13.13 -2.66 5.20
N LEU A 181 13.15 -2.76 3.87
CA LEU A 181 14.34 -2.49 3.05
C LEU A 181 14.81 -1.04 3.18
N THR A 182 13.91 -0.05 3.15
CA THR A 182 14.28 1.36 3.35
C THR A 182 14.90 1.62 4.73
N LEU A 183 14.42 0.94 5.78
CA LEU A 183 15.00 1.05 7.12
C LEU A 183 16.33 0.28 7.26
N LEU A 184 16.49 -0.86 6.59
CA LEU A 184 17.70 -1.69 6.69
C LEU A 184 18.85 -1.21 5.80
N ASN A 185 18.54 -0.88 4.56
CA ASN A 185 19.49 -0.71 3.46
C ASN A 185 19.50 0.73 2.92
N GLY A 186 18.49 1.54 3.26
CA GLY A 186 18.36 2.92 2.78
C GLY A 186 19.54 3.80 3.18
N LYS A 187 20.03 4.60 2.23
CA LYS A 187 21.21 5.46 2.43
C LYS A 187 21.04 6.44 3.59
N LEU A 188 19.86 7.05 3.71
CA LEU A 188 19.55 8.01 4.78
C LEU A 188 19.60 7.34 6.16
N THR A 189 19.01 6.14 6.28
CA THR A 189 19.03 5.37 7.53
C THR A 189 20.45 4.93 7.89
N ALA A 190 21.26 4.55 6.90
CA ALA A 190 22.67 4.23 7.09
C ALA A 190 23.50 5.45 7.55
N GLU A 191 23.18 6.66 7.06
CA GLU A 191 23.80 7.90 7.53
C GLU A 191 23.44 8.20 8.99
N TRP A 192 22.18 8.09 9.37
CA TRP A 192 21.76 8.26 10.77
C TRP A 192 22.39 7.23 11.71
N ALA A 193 22.43 5.97 11.30
CA ALA A 193 23.10 4.91 12.05
C ALA A 193 24.59 5.21 12.25
N ARG A 194 25.26 5.78 11.25
CA ARG A 194 26.66 6.20 11.33
C ARG A 194 26.86 7.31 12.37
N HIS A 195 26.05 8.35 12.32
CA HIS A 195 26.13 9.46 13.28
C HIS A 195 25.78 9.01 14.70
N PHE A 196 24.78 8.14 14.86
CA PHE A 196 24.45 7.54 16.14
C PHE A 196 25.60 6.72 16.72
N ALA A 197 26.24 5.86 15.92
CA ALA A 197 27.40 5.08 16.35
C ALA A 197 28.57 5.97 16.78
N GLY A 198 28.81 7.10 16.09
CA GLY A 198 29.80 8.09 16.50
C GLY A 198 29.54 8.65 17.89
N ARG A 199 28.29 9.03 18.18
CA ARG A 199 27.91 9.52 19.52
C ARG A 199 28.08 8.47 20.61
N VAL A 200 27.79 7.20 20.31
CA VAL A 200 28.00 6.09 21.25
C VAL A 200 29.49 5.91 21.56
N LEU A 201 30.35 6.00 20.55
CA LEU A 201 31.81 5.93 20.72
C LEU A 201 32.35 7.11 21.54
N ASP A 202 31.83 8.32 21.33
CA ASP A 202 32.22 9.50 22.10
C ASP A 202 31.87 9.37 23.60
N GLN A 203 30.79 8.65 23.93
CA GLN A 203 30.32 8.46 25.31
C GLN A 203 30.98 7.27 26.03
N ALA A 204 31.54 6.30 25.31
CA ALA A 204 32.08 5.09 25.90
C ALA A 204 33.40 4.66 25.23
N ALA A 205 34.47 4.60 26.03
CA ALA A 205 35.86 4.38 25.61
C ALA A 205 36.19 2.95 25.11
N GLY A 206 35.37 2.36 24.25
CA GLY A 206 35.63 1.08 23.58
C GLY A 206 35.29 -0.18 24.39
N ASP A 207 34.83 -0.06 25.64
CA ASP A 207 34.27 -1.19 26.41
C ASP A 207 32.90 -1.62 25.85
N PRO A 208 32.73 -2.86 25.34
CA PRO A 208 31.47 -3.33 24.79
C PRO A 208 30.26 -3.16 25.73
N ALA A 209 30.44 -3.34 27.05
CA ALA A 209 29.34 -3.20 28.00
C ALA A 209 28.84 -1.75 28.06
N ARG A 210 29.77 -0.79 28.18
CA ARG A 210 29.46 0.64 28.21
C ARG A 210 28.95 1.16 26.87
N LEU A 211 29.43 0.61 25.76
CA LEU A 211 28.91 0.94 24.43
C LEU A 211 27.43 0.56 24.30
N VAL A 212 27.04 -0.63 24.79
CA VAL A 212 25.64 -1.05 24.79
C VAL A 212 24.80 -0.17 25.72
N GLU A 213 25.29 0.14 26.92
CA GLU A 213 24.59 1.04 27.86
C GLU A 213 24.39 2.45 27.29
N ALA A 214 25.41 3.02 26.64
CA ALA A 214 25.34 4.32 25.98
C ALA A 214 24.35 4.28 24.80
N ALA A 215 24.39 3.22 23.99
CA ALA A 215 23.43 3.04 22.89
C ALA A 215 21.99 2.99 23.40
N TYR A 216 21.71 2.21 24.45
CA TYR A 216 20.37 2.12 25.03
C TYR A 216 19.92 3.41 25.70
N SER A 217 20.83 4.12 26.37
CA SER A 217 20.52 5.41 26.99
C SER A 217 20.15 6.48 25.96
N LEU A 218 20.88 6.54 24.84
CA LEU A 218 20.60 7.47 23.75
C LEU A 218 19.33 7.10 22.98
N ALA A 219 19.13 5.81 22.73
CA ALA A 219 18.02 5.29 21.92
C ALA A 219 16.69 5.24 22.70
N TYR A 220 16.69 4.57 23.86
CA TYR A 220 15.48 4.25 24.63
C TYR A 220 15.33 5.10 25.89
N SER A 221 16.28 5.98 26.21
CA SER A 221 16.30 6.74 27.47
C SER A 221 16.25 5.84 28.73
N ARG A 222 16.80 4.63 28.63
CA ARG A 222 16.92 3.66 29.74
C ARG A 222 18.18 2.80 29.56
N LEU A 223 18.56 2.09 30.62
CA LEU A 223 19.59 1.05 30.53
C LEU A 223 19.00 -0.25 29.92
N PRO A 224 19.85 -1.09 29.29
CA PRO A 224 19.45 -2.42 28.84
C PRO A 224 19.19 -3.33 30.05
N ASP A 225 18.26 -4.26 29.91
CA ASP A 225 18.15 -5.37 30.86
C ASP A 225 19.32 -6.38 30.68
N PRO A 226 19.52 -7.34 31.60
CA PRO A 226 20.64 -8.29 31.49
C PRO A 226 20.65 -9.12 30.20
N TRP A 227 19.49 -9.50 29.68
CA TRP A 227 19.37 -10.29 28.44
C TRP A 227 19.69 -9.42 27.22
N GLU A 228 19.16 -8.19 27.19
CA GLU A 228 19.42 -7.20 26.14
C GLU A 228 20.91 -6.85 26.07
N LYS A 229 21.54 -6.69 27.25
CA LYS A 229 22.97 -6.39 27.37
C LYS A 229 23.83 -7.52 26.81
N ASP A 230 23.60 -8.75 27.28
CA ASP A 230 24.33 -9.93 26.81
C ASP A 230 24.15 -10.19 25.31
N THR A 231 22.90 -10.08 24.83
CA THR A 231 22.56 -10.28 23.41
C THR A 231 23.23 -9.25 22.51
N ALA A 232 23.20 -7.97 22.90
CA ALA A 232 23.84 -6.89 22.14
C ALA A 232 25.37 -6.99 22.17
N GLN A 233 25.98 -7.37 23.30
CA GLN A 233 27.43 -7.60 23.40
C GLN A 233 27.87 -8.77 22.51
N THR A 234 27.13 -9.88 22.55
CA THR A 234 27.38 -11.05 21.70
C THR A 234 27.29 -10.68 20.21
N PHE A 235 26.29 -9.88 19.84
CA PHE A 235 26.17 -9.36 18.49
C PHE A 235 27.37 -8.48 18.09
N LEU A 236 27.80 -7.56 18.94
CA LEU A 236 28.94 -6.68 18.65
C LEU A 236 30.23 -7.48 18.42
N ALA A 237 30.48 -8.50 19.25
CA ALA A 237 31.61 -9.40 19.07
C ALA A 237 31.52 -10.15 17.73
N ARG A 238 30.37 -10.78 17.45
CA ARG A 238 30.13 -11.52 16.20
C ARG A 238 30.29 -10.64 14.95
N GLN A 239 29.77 -9.40 14.97
CA GLN A 239 29.93 -8.47 13.85
C GLN A 239 31.38 -8.05 13.67
N ALA A 240 32.10 -7.74 14.75
CA ALA A 240 33.52 -7.39 14.68
C ALA A 240 34.34 -8.51 14.03
N ASP A 241 34.07 -9.78 14.39
CA ASP A 241 34.74 -10.94 13.79
C ASP A 241 34.44 -11.08 12.28
N ILE A 242 33.17 -10.92 11.88
CA ILE A 242 32.78 -10.99 10.46
C ILE A 242 33.48 -9.87 9.66
N ILE A 243 33.50 -8.65 10.19
CA ILE A 243 34.12 -7.49 9.56
C ILE A 243 35.64 -7.68 9.44
N ALA A 244 36.29 -8.16 10.51
CA ALA A 244 37.71 -8.44 10.52
C ALA A 244 38.09 -9.54 9.50
N ALA A 245 37.29 -10.61 9.41
CA ALA A 245 37.49 -11.67 8.43
C ALA A 245 37.35 -11.17 6.97
N GLN A 246 36.39 -10.29 6.70
CA GLN A 246 36.23 -9.69 5.37
C GLN A 246 37.39 -8.77 4.99
N ALA A 247 37.86 -7.96 5.95
CA ALA A 247 39.02 -7.09 5.75
C ALA A 247 40.28 -7.92 5.46
N ALA A 248 40.48 -9.03 6.19
CA ALA A 248 41.59 -9.96 5.95
C ALA A 248 41.51 -10.64 4.57
N ALA A 249 40.30 -10.86 4.04
CA ALA A 249 40.07 -11.46 2.73
C ALA A 249 40.21 -10.49 1.54
N GLY A 250 40.65 -9.24 1.77
CA GLY A 250 40.85 -8.23 0.71
C GLY A 250 39.56 -7.72 0.07
N SER A 251 38.39 -8.06 0.61
CA SER A 251 37.12 -7.47 0.20
C SER A 251 37.04 -6.05 0.73
N ALA A 252 36.57 -5.09 -0.08
CA ALA A 252 36.43 -3.70 0.34
C ALA A 252 35.52 -3.60 1.57
N ALA A 253 36.10 -3.53 2.76
CA ALA A 253 35.42 -3.08 3.96
C ALA A 253 35.60 -1.55 3.98
N PRO A 254 34.63 -0.73 3.54
CA PRO A 254 34.54 0.64 4.00
C PRO A 254 34.20 0.57 5.48
N VAL A 255 35.27 0.56 6.24
CA VAL A 255 35.32 1.09 7.58
C VAL A 255 34.73 2.51 7.46
N PRO A 256 33.56 2.81 8.05
CA PRO A 256 32.98 4.16 7.96
C PRO A 256 33.98 5.18 8.54
N ASP A 257 33.94 6.45 8.11
CA ASP A 257 34.85 7.51 8.61
C ASP A 257 34.95 7.57 10.15
N VAL A 258 33.86 7.21 10.85
CA VAL A 258 33.79 7.09 12.32
C VAL A 258 34.84 6.12 12.90
N ALA A 259 35.22 5.11 12.12
CA ALA A 259 36.22 4.14 12.48
C ALA A 259 37.63 4.55 11.99
N ALA A 260 37.78 5.54 11.09
CA ALA A 260 39.10 6.11 10.76
C ALA A 260 39.75 6.80 11.97
N ALA A 261 38.96 7.20 12.97
CA ALA A 261 39.44 7.72 14.26
C ALA A 261 39.96 6.62 15.23
N ALA A 262 39.70 5.33 14.94
CA ALA A 262 40.12 4.21 15.77
C ALA A 262 41.47 3.65 15.30
N GLY A 263 42.49 3.65 16.17
CA GLY A 263 43.88 3.35 15.80
C GLY A 263 44.08 1.95 15.19
N ASP A 264 43.73 0.89 15.91
CA ASP A 264 43.98 -0.50 15.49
C ASP A 264 42.82 -1.15 14.72
N ALA A 265 43.11 -2.27 14.04
CA ALA A 265 42.12 -3.00 13.24
C ALA A 265 40.94 -3.58 14.05
N PRO A 266 41.14 -4.15 15.26
CA PRO A 266 40.04 -4.58 16.14
C PRO A 266 39.10 -3.44 16.55
N SER A 267 39.63 -2.26 16.87
CA SER A 267 38.85 -1.08 17.25
C SER A 267 38.07 -0.54 16.07
N ARG A 268 38.65 -0.57 14.86
CA ARG A 268 37.96 -0.27 13.60
C ARG A 268 36.80 -1.21 13.33
N ALA A 269 36.99 -2.51 13.53
CA ALA A 269 35.94 -3.51 13.37
C ALA A 269 34.79 -3.33 14.37
N ARG A 270 35.11 -2.98 15.64
CA ARG A 270 34.10 -2.66 16.67
C ARG A 270 33.32 -1.38 16.37
N ALA A 271 34.00 -0.33 15.93
CA ALA A 271 33.36 0.92 15.52
C ALA A 271 32.41 0.70 14.31
N ALA A 272 32.81 -0.15 13.35
CA ALA A 272 31.93 -0.55 12.25
C ALA A 272 30.76 -1.44 12.71
N ALA A 273 30.97 -2.35 13.67
CA ALA A 273 29.90 -3.15 14.29
C ALA A 273 28.84 -2.28 15.00
N LEU A 274 29.25 -1.16 15.61
CA LEU A 274 28.34 -0.19 16.23
C LEU A 274 27.44 0.52 15.22
N VAL A 275 27.89 0.75 13.98
CA VAL A 275 27.01 1.26 12.91
C VAL A 275 25.90 0.25 12.60
N GLY A 276 26.23 -1.05 12.60
CA GLY A 276 25.24 -2.12 12.49
C GLY A 276 24.27 -2.14 13.67
N LEU A 277 24.75 -2.05 14.91
CA LEU A 277 23.92 -1.96 16.10
C LEU A 277 23.03 -0.70 16.07
N GLY A 278 23.58 0.42 15.59
CA GLY A 278 22.88 1.69 15.51
C GLY A 278 21.73 1.67 14.49
N ALA A 279 21.94 1.05 13.32
CA ALA A 279 20.90 0.85 12.33
C ALA A 279 19.77 -0.05 12.86
N LEU A 280 20.11 -1.04 13.70
CA LEU A 280 19.14 -1.97 14.28
C LEU A 280 18.39 -1.37 15.47
N ALA A 281 19.09 -0.66 16.36
CA ALA A 281 18.47 0.07 17.46
C ALA A 281 17.51 1.11 16.91
N LEU A 282 17.91 1.81 15.84
CA LEU A 282 17.02 2.70 15.13
C LEU A 282 15.85 1.91 14.51
N SER A 283 16.10 0.84 13.76
CA SER A 283 15.01 0.02 13.17
C SER A 283 14.04 -0.58 14.20
N HIS A 284 14.50 -0.91 15.40
CA HIS A 284 13.71 -1.45 16.51
C HIS A 284 12.92 -0.34 17.23
N LEU A 285 13.57 0.78 17.58
CA LEU A 285 12.90 1.98 18.11
C LEU A 285 11.79 2.50 17.19
N LEU A 286 12.09 2.54 15.89
CA LEU A 286 11.15 2.95 14.85
C LEU A 286 10.07 1.89 14.59
N GLY A 287 10.05 0.83 15.38
CA GLY A 287 9.13 -0.28 15.26
C GLY A 287 8.40 -0.74 16.48
N ASP A 288 8.58 -0.06 17.61
CA ASP A 288 7.81 -0.36 18.79
C ASP A 288 6.32 -0.16 18.52
N SER A 289 5.56 -1.21 18.83
CA SER A 289 4.25 -1.56 18.26
C SER A 289 3.15 -0.56 18.58
N GLY A 290 2.17 -0.40 17.68
CA GLY A 290 0.89 0.23 17.94
C GLY A 290 -0.21 -0.82 18.03
N VAL A 291 -1.21 -0.62 18.90
CA VAL A 291 -2.34 -1.56 19.02
C VAL A 291 -3.44 -1.21 18.02
N LEU A 292 -3.85 -2.19 17.21
CA LEU A 292 -5.19 -2.25 16.61
C LEU A 292 -6.07 -3.15 17.49
N PRO A 293 -7.34 -2.79 17.76
CA PRO A 293 -8.22 -3.67 18.54
C PRO A 293 -8.34 -5.03 17.86
N ARG A 294 -7.97 -6.07 18.59
CA ARG A 294 -8.21 -7.45 18.19
C ARG A 294 -9.70 -7.63 17.91
N ALA A 295 -10.02 -8.03 16.69
CA ALA A 295 -11.36 -8.49 16.41
C ALA A 295 -11.55 -9.87 17.05
N SER A 296 -12.41 -9.94 18.05
CA SER A 296 -12.72 -11.14 18.82
C SER A 296 -13.40 -12.22 17.96
N GLY A 297 -12.66 -13.08 17.25
CA GLY A 297 -13.36 -14.11 16.45
C GLY A 297 -12.58 -15.23 15.77
N ALA A 298 -11.25 -15.20 15.67
CA ALA A 298 -10.51 -16.33 15.10
C ALA A 298 -9.20 -16.56 15.86
N ALA A 299 -8.87 -17.83 16.12
CA ALA A 299 -7.53 -18.19 16.53
C ALA A 299 -6.58 -17.73 15.41
N ALA A 300 -5.61 -16.87 15.75
CA ALA A 300 -4.60 -16.44 14.81
C ALA A 300 -3.76 -17.66 14.39
N ASP A 301 -3.69 -17.94 13.09
CA ASP A 301 -2.61 -18.74 12.55
C ASP A 301 -1.30 -18.00 12.86
N LYS A 302 -0.35 -18.69 13.49
CA LYS A 302 0.97 -18.14 13.88
C LYS A 302 1.82 -17.64 12.68
N GLN A 303 1.33 -17.83 11.46
CA GLN A 303 1.93 -17.37 10.20
C GLN A 303 0.81 -16.85 9.27
N PRO A 304 0.48 -15.55 9.31
CA PRO A 304 -0.66 -14.99 8.56
C PRO A 304 -0.59 -15.19 7.04
N LEU A 305 0.62 -15.30 6.48
CA LEU A 305 0.91 -15.55 5.06
C LEU A 305 1.22 -17.02 4.73
N ALA A 306 1.10 -17.94 5.69
CA ALA A 306 1.17 -19.36 5.36
C ALA A 306 0.12 -19.69 4.30
N SER A 307 0.49 -20.52 3.33
CA SER A 307 -0.43 -20.92 2.26
C SER A 307 -1.65 -21.61 2.88
N LYS A 308 -2.84 -21.04 2.68
CA LYS A 308 -4.10 -21.54 3.23
C LYS A 308 -4.77 -22.47 2.23
N ARG A 309 -5.57 -23.42 2.74
CA ARG A 309 -6.38 -24.30 1.89
C ARG A 309 -7.56 -23.48 1.32
N PRO A 310 -7.77 -23.51 0.01
CA PRO A 310 -8.98 -22.92 -0.58
C PRO A 310 -10.25 -23.55 -0.01
N HIS A 311 -11.36 -22.81 -0.03
CA HIS A 311 -12.68 -23.30 0.38
C HIS A 311 -13.21 -24.41 -0.53
N HIS A 312 -12.79 -24.42 -1.80
CA HIS A 312 -13.10 -25.45 -2.79
C HIS A 312 -12.00 -25.53 -3.86
N PRO A 313 -11.97 -26.57 -4.71
CA PRO A 313 -10.93 -26.71 -5.73
C PRO A 313 -10.81 -25.43 -6.60
N PRO A 314 -9.64 -24.78 -6.65
CA PRO A 314 -9.45 -23.56 -7.42
C PRO A 314 -9.34 -23.84 -8.92
N LYS A 315 -9.83 -22.91 -9.73
CA LYS A 315 -9.65 -22.89 -11.20
C LYS A 315 -8.47 -22.00 -11.61
N ALA A 316 -8.21 -20.94 -10.84
CA ALA A 316 -7.06 -20.06 -10.97
C ALA A 316 -6.19 -20.14 -9.70
N LYS A 317 -4.87 -20.01 -9.85
CA LYS A 317 -3.90 -19.91 -8.76
C LYS A 317 -3.51 -18.46 -8.47
N SER A 318 -3.66 -17.59 -9.46
CA SER A 318 -3.27 -16.19 -9.43
C SER A 318 -4.17 -15.32 -10.30
N VAL A 319 -4.13 -14.02 -10.07
CA VAL A 319 -4.80 -12.98 -10.86
C VAL A 319 -3.78 -11.98 -11.38
N THR A 320 -3.86 -11.65 -12.66
CA THR A 320 -3.25 -10.44 -13.24
C THR A 320 -4.37 -9.48 -13.61
N TRP A 321 -4.56 -8.43 -12.81
CA TRP A 321 -5.54 -7.39 -13.09
C TRP A 321 -4.89 -6.23 -13.83
N LEU A 322 -5.25 -6.08 -15.10
CA LEU A 322 -4.87 -4.97 -15.96
C LEU A 322 -5.84 -3.81 -15.73
N PHE A 323 -5.45 -2.87 -14.86
CA PHE A 323 -6.30 -1.77 -14.41
C PHE A 323 -6.17 -0.55 -15.31
N MET A 324 -7.23 -0.19 -16.02
CA MET A 324 -7.27 0.95 -16.94
C MET A 324 -7.74 2.19 -16.18
N GLU A 325 -6.81 2.91 -15.55
CA GLU A 325 -7.16 3.99 -14.61
C GLU A 325 -7.79 5.19 -15.32
N GLY A 326 -8.95 5.59 -14.83
CA GLY A 326 -9.75 6.67 -15.38
C GLY A 326 -10.93 6.17 -16.21
N GLY A 327 -11.40 4.93 -16.06
CA GLY A 327 -12.66 4.47 -16.63
C GLY A 327 -12.76 4.60 -18.18
N PRO A 328 -12.21 3.64 -18.94
CA PRO A 328 -12.29 3.65 -20.39
C PRO A 328 -13.74 3.65 -20.88
N SER A 329 -14.03 4.36 -21.97
CA SER A 329 -15.36 4.42 -22.55
C SER A 329 -15.76 3.08 -23.17
N HIS A 330 -16.71 2.38 -22.57
CA HIS A 330 -17.25 1.13 -23.12
C HIS A 330 -17.92 1.37 -24.48
N ILE A 331 -18.55 2.53 -24.68
CA ILE A 331 -19.20 2.93 -25.94
C ILE A 331 -18.18 3.04 -27.09
N ASP A 332 -16.96 3.47 -26.77
CA ASP A 332 -15.91 3.71 -27.76
C ASP A 332 -14.93 2.53 -27.90
N LEU A 333 -15.07 1.48 -27.08
CA LEU A 333 -14.17 0.31 -27.10
C LEU A 333 -14.86 -1.04 -27.36
N PHE A 334 -16.02 -1.31 -26.74
CA PHE A 334 -16.61 -2.66 -26.76
C PHE A 334 -18.11 -2.70 -27.10
N ASP A 335 -18.83 -1.59 -26.93
CA ASP A 335 -20.28 -1.56 -26.98
C ASP A 335 -20.80 -0.51 -27.99
N PRO A 336 -20.71 -0.80 -29.30
CA PRO A 336 -21.14 0.14 -30.33
C PRO A 336 -22.63 0.45 -30.24
N LYS A 337 -22.99 1.74 -30.28
CA LYS A 337 -24.37 2.23 -30.16
C LYS A 337 -24.87 2.97 -31.40
N PRO A 338 -25.43 2.27 -32.41
CA PRO A 338 -26.02 2.90 -33.60
C PRO A 338 -27.14 3.90 -33.29
N ALA A 339 -27.81 3.80 -32.14
CA ALA A 339 -28.81 4.78 -31.74
C ALA A 339 -28.19 6.14 -31.35
N LEU A 340 -26.95 6.16 -30.82
CA LEU A 340 -26.23 7.42 -30.56
C LEU A 340 -25.89 8.17 -31.84
N GLU A 341 -25.60 7.45 -32.94
CA GLU A 341 -25.36 8.08 -34.24
C GLU A 341 -26.60 8.83 -34.73
N LYS A 342 -27.79 8.25 -34.50
CA LYS A 342 -29.07 8.86 -34.89
C LYS A 342 -29.46 10.06 -34.04
N LEU A 343 -29.09 10.05 -32.76
CA LEU A 343 -29.43 11.08 -31.78
C LEU A 343 -28.29 12.08 -31.56
N ALA A 344 -27.28 12.08 -32.43
CA ALA A 344 -26.09 12.89 -32.28
C ALA A 344 -26.42 14.38 -32.22
N GLY A 345 -25.91 15.07 -31.19
CA GLY A 345 -26.17 16.50 -30.99
C GLY A 345 -27.50 16.82 -30.30
N GLU A 346 -28.39 15.84 -30.14
CA GLU A 346 -29.66 16.01 -29.43
C GLU A 346 -29.48 15.87 -27.92
N ARG A 347 -30.43 16.41 -27.15
CA ARG A 347 -30.53 16.10 -25.72
C ARG A 347 -31.03 14.68 -25.55
N THR A 348 -30.61 14.02 -24.48
CA THR A 348 -31.11 12.68 -24.15
C THR A 348 -32.64 12.72 -24.00
N PRO A 349 -33.38 11.88 -24.76
CA PRO A 349 -34.84 11.82 -24.64
C PRO A 349 -35.29 11.44 -23.23
N GLU A 350 -36.39 12.04 -22.75
CA GLU A 350 -36.93 11.79 -21.40
C GLU A 350 -37.26 10.31 -21.14
N SER A 351 -37.51 9.53 -22.21
CA SER A 351 -37.78 8.10 -22.15
C SER A 351 -36.66 7.28 -21.51
N PHE A 352 -35.40 7.73 -21.56
CA PHE A 352 -34.25 7.07 -20.95
C PHE A 352 -34.16 7.30 -19.43
N LYS A 353 -34.97 8.21 -18.86
CA LYS A 353 -35.07 8.48 -17.41
C LYS A 353 -33.70 8.64 -16.74
N LEU A 354 -32.91 9.58 -17.24
CA LEU A 354 -31.62 9.89 -16.63
C LEU A 354 -31.82 10.39 -15.19
N PRO A 355 -31.04 9.88 -14.23
CA PRO A 355 -31.07 10.38 -12.86
C PRO A 355 -30.52 11.81 -12.84
N VAL A 356 -31.11 12.68 -12.01
CA VAL A 356 -30.61 14.05 -11.78
C VAL A 356 -29.41 13.95 -10.85
N THR A 357 -28.29 13.42 -11.33
CA THR A 357 -27.20 12.93 -10.45
C THR A 357 -25.81 13.44 -10.78
N SER A 358 -25.67 14.47 -11.62
CA SER A 358 -24.37 15.12 -11.78
C SER A 358 -24.37 16.52 -11.17
N ALA A 359 -23.46 16.75 -10.21
CA ALA A 359 -23.15 18.09 -9.69
C ALA A 359 -22.71 19.07 -10.80
N THR A 360 -22.39 18.54 -11.99
CA THR A 360 -21.96 19.25 -13.20
C THR A 360 -23.11 19.61 -14.16
N GLY A 361 -24.27 18.93 -14.12
CA GLY A 361 -25.36 19.17 -15.07
C GLY A 361 -25.18 18.54 -16.46
N SER A 362 -24.19 17.66 -16.62
CA SER A 362 -23.84 16.95 -17.87
C SER A 362 -24.99 16.18 -18.53
N HIS A 363 -25.95 15.67 -17.76
CA HIS A 363 -27.15 14.99 -18.30
C HIS A 363 -27.99 15.86 -19.27
N ARG A 364 -27.80 17.19 -19.26
CA ARG A 364 -28.46 18.14 -20.17
C ARG A 364 -27.68 18.42 -21.44
N MET A 365 -26.45 17.91 -21.52
CA MET A 365 -25.56 18.12 -22.64
C MET A 365 -25.94 17.20 -23.82
N PRO A 366 -25.52 17.56 -25.05
CA PRO A 366 -25.79 16.74 -26.23
C PRO A 366 -25.22 15.33 -26.15
N LEU A 367 -25.93 14.37 -26.75
CA LEU A 367 -25.46 13.02 -27.01
C LEU A 367 -24.33 13.03 -28.04
N VAL A 368 -23.31 12.20 -27.78
CA VAL A 368 -22.10 12.12 -28.61
C VAL A 368 -21.91 10.70 -29.12
N PRO A 369 -21.99 10.47 -30.44
CA PRO A 369 -21.68 9.17 -31.02
C PRO A 369 -20.19 8.84 -30.91
N SER A 370 -19.85 7.57 -31.02
CA SER A 370 -18.45 7.18 -31.17
C SER A 370 -17.91 7.69 -32.50
N GLN A 371 -16.67 8.19 -32.51
CA GLN A 371 -15.99 8.60 -33.75
C GLN A 371 -15.38 7.40 -34.49
N ARG A 372 -15.45 6.20 -33.90
CA ARG A 372 -14.82 4.98 -34.39
C ARG A 372 -15.74 4.18 -35.29
N LYS A 373 -15.13 3.48 -36.25
CA LYS A 373 -15.83 2.57 -37.15
C LYS A 373 -15.70 1.14 -36.65
N TRP A 374 -16.82 0.45 -36.57
CA TRP A 374 -16.92 -0.88 -35.98
C TRP A 374 -16.98 -1.96 -37.04
N LYS A 375 -16.23 -3.04 -36.81
CA LYS A 375 -16.35 -4.30 -37.55
C LYS A 375 -16.59 -5.42 -36.55
N GLN A 376 -17.59 -6.24 -36.79
CA GLN A 376 -17.86 -7.38 -35.92
C GLN A 376 -16.82 -8.48 -36.15
N HIS A 377 -16.22 -8.94 -35.06
CA HIS A 377 -15.34 -10.10 -35.02
C HIS A 377 -15.93 -11.11 -34.02
N GLY A 378 -16.37 -12.29 -34.49
CA GLY A 378 -17.09 -13.29 -33.67
C GLY A 378 -18.62 -13.27 -33.80
N GLY A 379 -19.32 -14.17 -33.09
CA GLY A 379 -20.78 -14.35 -33.16
C GLY A 379 -21.58 -13.28 -32.40
N ARG A 380 -22.85 -13.07 -32.80
CA ARG A 380 -23.79 -12.07 -32.25
C ARG A 380 -24.57 -12.64 -31.05
N LEU A 381 -24.87 -11.82 -30.04
CA LEU A 381 -25.83 -12.14 -28.97
C LEU A 381 -27.00 -11.15 -28.99
N GLU A 382 -28.21 -11.68 -28.83
CA GLU A 382 -29.47 -10.93 -28.77
C GLU A 382 -29.79 -10.50 -27.33
N SER A 383 -30.24 -9.26 -27.14
CA SER A 383 -30.66 -8.73 -25.85
C SER A 383 -32.18 -8.87 -25.66
N ARG A 384 -32.62 -9.17 -24.42
CA ARG A 384 -34.02 -9.05 -23.99
C ARG A 384 -34.12 -8.00 -22.88
N ARG A 385 -35.08 -7.08 -22.99
CA ARG A 385 -35.24 -5.91 -22.10
C ARG A 385 -35.72 -6.29 -20.69
N PHE A 386 -35.16 -5.66 -19.65
CA PHE A 386 -35.70 -5.61 -18.28
C PHE A 386 -35.54 -4.20 -17.65
N ARG A 387 -36.23 -3.91 -16.54
CA ARG A 387 -36.34 -2.58 -15.88
C ARG A 387 -35.40 -2.42 -14.66
N PRO A 388 -35.01 -1.19 -14.26
CA PRO A 388 -33.83 -0.96 -13.42
C PRO A 388 -34.12 -0.83 -11.91
N ALA A 389 -33.08 -1.07 -11.10
CA ALA A 389 -32.97 -0.72 -9.67
C ALA A 389 -31.69 0.11 -9.41
N ASP A 390 -31.75 0.98 -8.40
CA ASP A 390 -30.93 2.19 -8.22
C ASP A 390 -29.57 2.03 -7.49
N GLU A 391 -28.73 3.07 -7.65
CA GLU A 391 -27.50 3.52 -6.91
C GLU A 391 -26.23 2.64 -6.86
N TYR A 392 -25.15 3.04 -7.56
CA TYR A 392 -23.84 2.35 -7.48
C TYR A 392 -22.63 3.29 -7.60
N ARG A 393 -21.58 3.02 -6.80
CA ARG A 393 -20.27 3.70 -6.78
C ARG A 393 -19.20 2.64 -6.52
N VAL A 394 -18.10 2.68 -7.26
CA VAL A 394 -16.93 1.80 -7.03
C VAL A 394 -16.01 2.49 -6.02
N ASP A 395 -15.93 1.85 -4.85
CA ASP A 395 -15.01 2.08 -3.74
C ASP A 395 -14.95 3.49 -3.09
N PRO A 396 -15.70 3.74 -2.01
CA PRO A 396 -15.32 4.77 -1.06
C PRO A 396 -14.15 4.21 -0.22
N GLY A 397 -12.98 4.84 -0.30
CA GLY A 397 -11.80 4.48 0.51
C GLY A 397 -12.15 4.16 1.98
N GLY A 398 -11.42 3.22 2.57
CA GLY A 398 -11.71 2.67 3.90
C GLY A 398 -12.13 1.19 3.90
N ARG A 399 -12.02 0.48 2.77
CA ARG A 399 -12.18 -0.98 2.68
C ARG A 399 -10.97 -1.67 2.00
N PRO A 400 -10.62 -2.91 2.39
CA PRO A 400 -9.50 -3.64 1.80
C PRO A 400 -9.75 -3.97 0.33
N SER A 401 -8.70 -3.85 -0.49
CA SER A 401 -8.74 -4.19 -1.91
C SER A 401 -8.94 -5.69 -2.15
N LEU A 402 -9.33 -6.07 -3.38
CA LEU A 402 -9.50 -7.48 -3.73
C LEU A 402 -8.19 -8.28 -3.62
N GLY A 403 -7.04 -7.65 -3.91
CA GLY A 403 -5.72 -8.25 -3.71
C GLY A 403 -5.43 -8.56 -2.24
N ALA A 404 -5.81 -7.65 -1.33
CA ALA A 404 -5.70 -7.89 0.11
C ALA A 404 -6.61 -9.03 0.58
N TRP A 405 -7.86 -9.10 0.11
CA TRP A 405 -8.76 -10.23 0.41
C TRP A 405 -8.27 -11.55 -0.16
N THR A 406 -7.67 -11.54 -1.35
CA THR A 406 -7.09 -12.73 -1.98
C THR A 406 -5.94 -13.29 -1.15
N THR A 407 -5.03 -12.43 -0.70
CA THR A 407 -3.90 -12.84 0.15
C THR A 407 -4.34 -13.22 1.57
N TYR A 408 -5.38 -12.58 2.11
CA TYR A 408 -6.01 -13.01 3.36
C TYR A 408 -6.59 -14.43 3.26
N GLY A 409 -7.27 -14.74 2.15
CA GLY A 409 -7.90 -16.04 1.93
C GLY A 409 -6.93 -17.17 1.60
N LEU A 410 -5.84 -16.89 0.86
CA LEU A 410 -4.94 -17.92 0.33
C LEU A 410 -3.53 -17.91 0.90
N GLY A 411 -3.11 -16.82 1.55
CA GLY A 411 -1.71 -16.61 1.94
C GLY A 411 -0.76 -16.49 0.72
N ALA A 412 0.54 -16.63 0.97
CA ALA A 412 1.56 -16.57 -0.06
C ALA A 412 1.83 -17.97 -0.66
N ALA A 413 1.91 -18.06 -1.99
CA ALA A 413 2.38 -19.27 -2.68
C ALA A 413 3.92 -19.37 -2.69
N ASN A 414 4.60 -18.23 -2.62
CA ASN A 414 6.05 -18.12 -2.54
C ASN A 414 6.42 -17.26 -1.32
N GLN A 415 7.23 -17.79 -0.42
CA GLN A 415 7.66 -17.09 0.80
C GLN A 415 8.79 -16.09 0.57
N ASN A 416 9.38 -16.07 -0.64
CA ASN A 416 10.48 -15.18 -1.03
C ASN A 416 10.01 -13.94 -1.78
N LEU A 417 8.72 -13.83 -2.10
CA LEU A 417 8.13 -12.71 -2.85
C LEU A 417 6.84 -12.23 -2.18
N PRO A 418 6.44 -10.97 -2.38
CA PRO A 418 5.13 -10.50 -1.95
C PRO A 418 4.00 -11.27 -2.64
N ALA A 419 2.94 -11.59 -1.90
CA ALA A 419 1.79 -12.30 -2.47
C ALA A 419 0.89 -11.39 -3.32
N PHE A 420 0.91 -10.07 -3.06
CA PHE A 420 0.17 -9.04 -3.79
C PHE A 420 1.13 -7.92 -4.21
N VAL A 421 1.26 -7.70 -5.52
CA VAL A 421 2.17 -6.72 -6.13
C VAL A 421 1.38 -5.72 -6.98
N VAL A 422 1.79 -4.46 -6.94
CA VAL A 422 1.21 -3.36 -7.73
C VAL A 422 2.28 -2.76 -8.64
N LEU A 423 1.99 -2.67 -9.93
CA LEU A 423 2.85 -2.10 -10.96
C LEU A 423 2.16 -0.89 -11.58
N THR A 424 2.85 0.25 -11.61
CA THR A 424 2.33 1.49 -12.19
C THR A 424 3.19 1.93 -13.37
N ASP A 425 2.61 2.64 -14.33
CA ASP A 425 3.36 3.25 -15.42
C ASP A 425 3.89 4.66 -15.05
N ASP A 426 3.54 5.72 -15.77
CA ASP A 426 4.31 6.96 -15.77
C ASP A 426 4.02 7.94 -14.65
N LYS A 427 2.78 7.98 -14.19
CA LYS A 427 2.34 8.93 -13.15
C LYS A 427 1.96 8.20 -11.87
N VAL A 428 1.79 8.98 -10.81
CA VAL A 428 1.22 8.48 -9.56
C VAL A 428 -0.26 8.20 -9.78
N VAL A 429 -0.72 7.01 -9.39
CA VAL A 429 -2.14 6.62 -9.41
C VAL A 429 -2.95 7.58 -8.54
N ARG A 430 -4.10 8.06 -9.02
CA ARG A 430 -4.96 8.92 -8.19
C ARG A 430 -5.49 8.17 -6.98
N GLY A 431 -5.47 8.81 -5.80
CA GLY A 431 -5.75 8.17 -4.51
C GLY A 431 -4.58 7.33 -3.95
N GLY A 432 -3.52 7.12 -4.74
CA GLY A 432 -2.30 6.48 -4.28
C GLY A 432 -2.52 5.09 -3.68
N PRO A 433 -1.78 4.74 -2.59
CA PRO A 433 -1.85 3.42 -1.97
C PRO A 433 -3.21 3.00 -1.41
N THR A 434 -4.18 3.91 -1.29
CA THR A 434 -5.53 3.58 -0.81
C THR A 434 -6.22 2.58 -1.74
N ASN A 435 -5.95 2.63 -3.05
CA ASN A 435 -6.55 1.73 -4.04
C ASN A 435 -6.15 0.25 -3.86
N TRP A 436 -4.98 -0.02 -3.27
CA TRP A 436 -4.47 -1.38 -3.02
C TRP A 436 -4.21 -1.65 -1.53
N SER A 437 -4.94 -0.92 -0.68
CA SER A 437 -4.80 -0.96 0.77
C SER A 437 -5.39 -2.22 1.38
N SER A 438 -4.78 -2.66 2.48
CA SER A 438 -5.33 -3.69 3.36
C SER A 438 -6.37 -3.12 4.34
N GLU A 439 -6.41 -1.80 4.52
CA GLU A 439 -7.34 -1.09 5.41
C GLU A 439 -7.48 -1.73 6.80
N PHE A 440 -8.63 -2.35 7.09
CA PHE A 440 -8.88 -3.00 8.37
C PHE A 440 -8.37 -4.44 8.45
N LEU A 441 -7.94 -5.05 7.35
CA LEU A 441 -7.21 -6.32 7.39
C LEU A 441 -5.81 -6.09 7.97
N PRO A 442 -5.17 -7.12 8.56
CA PRO A 442 -3.80 -7.01 9.02
C PRO A 442 -2.87 -6.48 7.92
N ALA A 443 -1.95 -5.61 8.31
CA ALA A 443 -1.02 -4.92 7.42
C ALA A 443 -0.15 -5.87 6.57
N THR A 444 -0.02 -7.14 6.98
CA THR A 444 0.65 -8.21 6.22
C THR A 444 0.03 -8.48 4.84
N TYR A 445 -1.24 -8.10 4.63
CA TYR A 445 -1.97 -8.29 3.37
C TYR A 445 -1.91 -7.07 2.45
N GLN A 446 -1.11 -6.06 2.79
CA GLN A 446 -0.94 -4.85 2.00
C GLN A 446 -0.32 -5.14 0.62
N GLY A 447 -0.85 -4.49 -0.43
CA GLY A 447 -0.23 -4.51 -1.76
C GLY A 447 1.15 -3.86 -1.79
N THR A 448 2.13 -4.56 -2.34
CA THR A 448 3.51 -4.09 -2.49
C THR A 448 3.68 -3.37 -3.82
N HIS A 449 3.81 -2.05 -3.80
CA HIS A 449 4.08 -1.25 -4.99
C HIS A 449 5.54 -1.37 -5.43
N LEU A 450 5.77 -1.68 -6.70
CA LEU A 450 7.09 -1.64 -7.33
C LEU A 450 7.28 -0.33 -8.09
N GLN A 451 8.46 0.24 -7.97
CA GLN A 451 8.78 1.52 -8.59
C GLN A 451 8.80 1.45 -10.11
N LYS A 452 8.35 2.56 -10.69
CA LYS A 452 8.37 2.82 -12.13
C LYS A 452 9.75 3.17 -12.70
N ASP A 453 10.58 3.87 -11.93
CA ASP A 453 11.88 4.40 -12.35
C ASP A 453 12.96 3.93 -11.36
N GLY A 454 14.15 3.60 -11.87
CA GLY A 454 15.23 3.06 -11.04
C GLY A 454 15.00 1.59 -10.66
N PRO A 455 15.56 1.09 -9.54
CA PRO A 455 15.37 -0.29 -9.13
C PRO A 455 13.89 -0.52 -8.77
N PRO A 456 13.20 -1.54 -9.33
CA PRO A 456 11.78 -1.80 -9.05
C PRO A 456 11.45 -1.97 -7.56
N ILE A 457 12.43 -2.40 -6.76
CA ILE A 457 12.34 -2.41 -5.30
C ILE A 457 13.45 -1.50 -4.77
N LEU A 458 13.08 -0.43 -4.05
CA LEU A 458 14.06 0.45 -3.39
C LEU A 458 14.87 -0.32 -2.37
N ASP A 459 16.16 0.00 -2.31
CA ASP A 459 17.07 -0.51 -1.29
C ASP A 459 17.08 -2.04 -1.20
N LEU A 460 16.74 -2.74 -2.30
CA LEU A 460 16.64 -4.19 -2.37
C LEU A 460 17.95 -4.87 -1.98
N LEU A 461 19.06 -4.34 -2.48
CA LEU A 461 20.39 -4.86 -2.18
C LEU A 461 20.97 -4.11 -0.99
N PRO A 462 21.72 -4.80 -0.12
CA PRO A 462 22.43 -4.13 0.96
C PRO A 462 23.52 -3.23 0.36
N PRO A 463 23.96 -2.18 1.09
CA PRO A 463 25.12 -1.39 0.68
C PRO A 463 26.31 -2.31 0.39
N GLY A 464 27.07 -2.07 -0.68
CA GLY A 464 28.09 -3.00 -1.20
C GLY A 464 29.23 -3.39 -0.25
N HIS A 465 29.24 -2.85 0.96
CA HIS A 465 30.16 -3.18 2.03
C HIS A 465 29.66 -4.14 3.09
N VAL A 466 28.36 -4.37 3.10
CA VAL A 466 27.70 -5.27 4.03
C VAL A 466 27.65 -6.65 3.35
N SER A 467 28.30 -7.65 3.94
CA SER A 467 28.16 -9.03 3.44
C SER A 467 26.85 -9.66 3.88
N ASP A 468 26.44 -10.72 3.18
CA ASP A 468 25.31 -11.56 3.56
C ASP A 468 25.42 -12.08 5.00
N ARG A 469 26.65 -12.43 5.44
CA ARG A 469 26.90 -12.86 6.83
C ARG A 469 26.65 -11.73 7.83
N GLN A 470 27.12 -10.52 7.54
CA GLN A 470 26.83 -9.35 8.37
C GLN A 470 25.32 -9.11 8.43
N GLN A 471 24.65 -9.11 7.27
CA GLN A 471 23.23 -8.80 7.18
C GLN A 471 22.35 -9.85 7.88
N ARG A 472 22.63 -11.15 7.71
CA ARG A 472 21.91 -12.21 8.45
C ARG A 472 22.07 -12.05 9.96
N SER A 473 23.29 -11.78 10.43
CA SER A 473 23.55 -11.55 11.85
C SER A 473 22.83 -10.29 12.38
N ARG A 474 22.67 -9.25 11.56
CA ARG A 474 21.84 -8.07 11.90
C ARG A 474 20.35 -8.42 12.05
N LEU A 475 19.81 -9.21 11.13
CA LEU A 475 18.43 -9.68 11.20
C LEU A 475 18.18 -10.62 12.38
N ASP A 476 19.13 -11.51 12.68
CA ASP A 476 19.06 -12.39 13.85
C ASP A 476 18.94 -11.57 15.14
N LEU A 477 19.73 -10.50 15.29
CA LEU A 477 19.63 -9.60 16.45
C LEU A 477 18.28 -8.89 16.48
N LEU A 478 17.83 -8.30 15.36
CA LEU A 478 16.53 -7.62 15.31
C LEU A 478 15.39 -8.56 15.66
N GLN A 479 15.42 -9.79 15.15
CA GLN A 479 14.44 -10.82 15.46
C GLN A 479 14.50 -11.23 16.93
N ALA A 480 15.70 -11.35 17.51
CA ALA A 480 15.85 -11.63 18.94
C ALA A 480 15.25 -10.51 19.80
N LEU A 481 15.58 -9.25 19.50
CA LEU A 481 15.03 -8.07 20.21
C LEU A 481 13.50 -8.00 20.07
N ASN A 482 12.96 -8.22 18.87
CA ASN A 482 11.52 -8.23 18.64
C ASN A 482 10.82 -9.39 19.37
N ARG A 483 11.43 -10.58 19.43
CA ARG A 483 10.90 -11.73 20.20
C ARG A 483 10.95 -11.51 21.70
N HIS A 484 12.03 -10.91 22.21
CA HIS A 484 12.13 -10.53 23.62
C HIS A 484 11.07 -9.50 23.99
N HIS A 485 10.88 -8.50 23.12
CA HIS A 485 9.81 -7.52 23.27
C HIS A 485 8.42 -8.18 23.21
N SER A 486 8.07 -8.91 22.14
CA SER A 486 6.76 -9.60 22.02
C SER A 486 6.51 -10.65 23.09
N GLY A 487 7.53 -11.27 23.68
CA GLY A 487 7.37 -12.16 24.83
C GLY A 487 6.71 -11.46 26.03
N GLN A 488 6.88 -10.15 26.14
CA GLN A 488 6.17 -9.31 27.12
C GLN A 488 4.74 -8.98 26.68
N TRP A 489 4.40 -9.21 25.40
CA TRP A 489 3.16 -8.79 24.72
C TRP A 489 2.50 -9.91 23.86
N PRO A 490 2.15 -11.08 24.41
CA PRO A 490 1.71 -12.24 23.62
C PRO A 490 0.36 -12.11 22.91
N SER A 491 -0.31 -10.96 22.99
CA SER A 491 -1.60 -10.68 22.34
C SER A 491 -1.51 -9.74 21.13
N GLU A 492 -0.32 -9.29 20.75
CA GLU A 492 -0.09 -8.26 19.72
C GLU A 492 0.45 -8.86 18.40
N ASP A 493 -0.45 -9.15 17.45
CA ASP A 493 -0.11 -9.82 16.18
C ASP A 493 0.63 -8.87 15.17
N GLU A 494 0.64 -7.55 15.40
CA GLU A 494 1.28 -6.57 14.50
C GLU A 494 2.83 -6.68 14.53
N LEU A 495 3.41 -7.07 15.68
CA LEU A 495 4.86 -7.26 15.76
C LEU A 495 5.30 -8.51 14.98
N ASP A 496 4.49 -9.57 14.97
CA ASP A 496 4.72 -10.77 14.18
C ASP A 496 4.66 -10.45 12.67
N ALA A 497 3.67 -9.66 12.24
CA ALA A 497 3.57 -9.18 10.86
C ALA A 497 4.83 -8.41 10.41
N ARG A 498 5.40 -7.59 11.29
CA ARG A 498 6.65 -6.86 11.02
C ARG A 498 7.87 -7.77 11.00
N MET A 499 7.98 -8.72 11.93
CA MET A 499 9.07 -9.70 11.89
C MET A 499 9.07 -10.46 10.56
N GLU A 500 7.90 -10.86 10.07
CA GLU A 500 7.74 -11.48 8.77
C GLU A 500 8.09 -10.55 7.60
N SER A 501 7.77 -9.25 7.67
CA SER A 501 8.12 -8.30 6.60
C SER A 501 9.64 -8.09 6.47
N TYR A 502 10.37 -8.11 7.58
CA TYR A 502 11.84 -8.04 7.58
C TYR A 502 12.49 -9.33 7.05
N GLU A 503 11.95 -10.49 7.41
CA GLU A 503 12.41 -11.78 6.87
C GLU A 503 12.07 -11.91 5.37
N LEU A 504 10.89 -11.47 4.94
CA LEU A 504 10.54 -11.36 3.52
C LEU A 504 11.49 -10.41 2.78
N ALA A 505 11.75 -9.23 3.34
CA ALA A 505 12.70 -8.28 2.78
C ALA A 505 14.10 -8.89 2.59
N TYR A 506 14.56 -9.71 3.52
CA TYR A 506 15.83 -10.44 3.39
C TYR A 506 15.79 -11.50 2.29
N ARG A 507 14.74 -12.33 2.26
CA ARG A 507 14.60 -13.38 1.23
C ARG A 507 14.46 -12.79 -0.18
N MET A 508 13.79 -11.64 -0.30
CA MET A 508 13.66 -10.90 -1.56
C MET A 508 15.01 -10.50 -2.15
N GLN A 509 16.05 -10.24 -1.34
CA GLN A 509 17.36 -9.80 -1.87
C GLN A 509 18.06 -10.90 -2.67
N GLY A 510 17.79 -12.18 -2.37
CA GLY A 510 18.28 -13.31 -3.16
C GLY A 510 17.36 -13.67 -4.33
N ALA A 511 16.04 -13.59 -4.16
CA ALA A 511 15.08 -14.07 -5.16
C ALA A 511 14.63 -13.01 -6.17
N ALA A 512 14.44 -11.76 -5.74
CA ALA A 512 13.85 -10.72 -6.56
C ALA A 512 14.76 -10.18 -7.67
N PRO A 513 16.11 -10.05 -7.51
CA PRO A 513 16.95 -9.43 -8.54
C PRO A 513 16.84 -10.10 -9.92
N GLU A 514 16.79 -11.43 -9.96
CA GLU A 514 16.64 -12.15 -11.23
C GLU A 514 15.27 -11.89 -11.86
N ILE A 515 14.22 -11.84 -11.04
CA ILE A 515 12.81 -11.72 -11.48
C ILE A 515 12.52 -10.31 -12.02
N VAL A 516 13.03 -9.28 -11.36
CA VAL A 516 12.81 -7.88 -11.74
C VAL A 516 13.73 -7.40 -12.86
N ASP A 517 14.84 -8.12 -13.12
CA ASP A 517 15.77 -7.82 -14.21
C ASP A 517 15.22 -8.31 -15.56
N LEU A 518 14.51 -7.42 -16.26
CA LEU A 518 13.99 -7.66 -17.60
C LEU A 518 15.05 -7.53 -18.70
N ALA A 519 16.29 -7.09 -18.39
CA ALA A 519 17.32 -6.89 -19.41
C ALA A 519 17.81 -8.22 -20.00
N LYS A 520 17.68 -9.32 -19.25
CA LYS A 520 18.06 -10.68 -19.66
C LYS A 520 17.01 -11.39 -20.53
N GLU A 521 15.84 -10.80 -20.73
CA GLU A 521 14.77 -11.39 -21.54
C GLU A 521 15.13 -11.36 -23.03
N SER A 522 14.72 -12.41 -23.75
CA SER A 522 15.03 -12.55 -25.17
C SER A 522 14.47 -11.39 -25.99
N GLU A 523 15.12 -11.04 -27.10
CA GLU A 523 14.63 -9.99 -28.01
C GLU A 523 13.23 -10.31 -28.53
N ALA A 524 12.94 -11.59 -28.81
CA ALA A 524 11.63 -12.05 -29.23
C ALA A 524 10.56 -11.79 -28.15
N THR A 525 10.86 -12.08 -26.87
CA THR A 525 9.97 -11.78 -25.75
C THR A 525 9.76 -10.27 -25.62
N ARG A 526 10.83 -9.48 -25.64
CA ARG A 526 10.74 -8.01 -25.52
C ARG A 526 9.89 -7.40 -26.64
N LYS A 527 10.05 -7.89 -27.87
CA LYS A 527 9.25 -7.48 -29.03
C LYS A 527 7.79 -7.89 -28.92
N LEU A 528 7.51 -9.10 -28.40
CA LEU A 528 6.15 -9.59 -28.16
C LEU A 528 5.36 -8.65 -27.24
N TYR A 529 6.00 -8.14 -26.19
CA TYR A 529 5.41 -7.19 -25.24
C TYR A 529 5.49 -5.73 -25.72
N GLY A 530 6.07 -5.44 -26.88
CA GLY A 530 6.21 -4.08 -27.39
C GLY A 530 7.25 -3.22 -26.65
N MET A 531 8.26 -3.84 -26.05
CA MET A 531 9.36 -3.12 -25.38
C MET A 531 10.35 -2.46 -26.33
N ASP A 532 10.20 -2.70 -27.63
CA ASP A 532 10.95 -2.09 -28.73
C ASP A 532 10.36 -0.74 -29.20
N ASP A 533 9.13 -0.40 -28.77
CA ASP A 533 8.45 0.85 -29.10
C ASP A 533 8.27 1.72 -27.85
N LYS A 534 8.65 3.01 -27.92
CA LYS A 534 8.53 3.96 -26.82
C LYS A 534 7.09 4.11 -26.31
N VAL A 535 6.08 3.94 -27.15
CA VAL A 535 4.66 4.06 -26.79
C VAL A 535 4.26 2.91 -25.85
N THR A 536 4.67 1.69 -26.14
CA THR A 536 4.26 0.49 -25.40
C THR A 536 5.27 0.04 -24.37
N ALA A 537 6.53 0.50 -24.42
CA ALA A 537 7.62 -0.14 -23.69
C ALA A 537 7.43 -0.22 -22.17
N LYS A 538 6.83 0.80 -21.58
CA LYS A 538 6.64 0.86 -20.12
C LYS A 538 5.54 -0.08 -19.66
N PHE A 539 4.36 0.02 -20.27
CA PHE A 539 3.25 -0.88 -19.95
C PHE A 539 3.56 -2.34 -20.37
N GLY A 540 4.29 -2.53 -21.47
CA GLY A 540 4.87 -3.81 -21.90
C GLY A 540 5.82 -4.40 -20.87
N GLY A 541 6.74 -3.60 -20.33
CA GLY A 541 7.62 -4.00 -19.23
C GLY A 541 6.85 -4.42 -17.98
N ASN A 542 5.80 -3.68 -17.61
CA ASN A 542 4.94 -4.02 -16.48
C ASN A 542 4.18 -5.34 -16.71
N CYS A 543 3.61 -5.54 -17.90
CA CYS A 543 2.94 -6.80 -18.26
C CYS A 543 3.92 -7.99 -18.22
N LEU A 544 5.15 -7.80 -18.71
CA LEU A 544 6.20 -8.82 -18.69
C LEU A 544 6.63 -9.16 -17.26
N LEU A 545 6.81 -8.14 -16.42
CA LEU A 545 7.14 -8.31 -15.01
C LEU A 545 6.02 -9.03 -14.26
N ALA A 546 4.75 -8.67 -14.51
CA ALA A 546 3.60 -9.37 -13.94
C ALA A 546 3.58 -10.86 -14.31
N ARG A 547 3.88 -11.21 -15.57
CA ARG A 547 4.03 -12.62 -16.00
C ARG A 547 5.12 -13.33 -15.21
N ARG A 548 6.30 -12.73 -15.04
CA ARG A 548 7.41 -13.31 -14.26
C ARG A 548 7.04 -13.50 -12.79
N LEU A 549 6.34 -12.53 -12.20
CA LEU A 549 5.88 -12.60 -10.81
C LEU A 549 4.87 -13.74 -10.61
N VAL A 550 3.89 -13.88 -11.50
CA VAL A 550 2.91 -14.98 -11.46
C VAL A 550 3.58 -16.34 -11.65
N GLU A 551 4.52 -16.45 -12.59
CA GLU A 551 5.33 -17.67 -12.81
C GLU A 551 6.12 -18.06 -11.55
N ASN A 552 6.50 -17.07 -10.74
CA ASN A 552 7.20 -17.25 -9.46
C ASN A 552 6.25 -17.25 -8.25
N GLY A 553 4.95 -17.46 -8.43
CA GLY A 553 4.01 -17.72 -7.33
C GLY A 553 3.43 -16.49 -6.63
N VAL A 554 3.53 -15.30 -7.23
CA VAL A 554 2.73 -14.13 -6.80
C VAL A 554 1.26 -14.40 -7.08
N ARG A 555 0.39 -14.19 -6.07
CA ARG A 555 -1.04 -14.52 -6.15
C ARG A 555 -1.84 -13.44 -6.86
N PHE A 556 -1.49 -12.18 -6.70
CA PHE A 556 -2.24 -11.07 -7.26
C PHE A 556 -1.27 -10.01 -7.79
N GLY A 557 -1.32 -9.75 -9.09
CA GLY A 557 -0.60 -8.66 -9.74
C GLY A 557 -1.60 -7.63 -10.25
N GLU A 558 -1.56 -6.41 -9.72
CA GLU A 558 -2.36 -5.29 -10.19
C GLU A 558 -1.49 -4.38 -11.04
N VAL A 559 -1.85 -4.20 -12.31
CA VAL A 559 -1.01 -3.59 -13.34
C VAL A 559 -1.75 -2.42 -13.95
N TYR A 560 -1.35 -1.21 -13.57
CA TYR A 560 -1.98 0.01 -14.04
C TYR A 560 -1.53 0.38 -15.45
N CYS A 561 -2.51 0.77 -16.28
CA CYS A 561 -2.34 1.40 -17.57
C CYS A 561 -2.98 2.78 -17.53
N GLY A 562 -2.21 3.82 -17.81
CA GLY A 562 -2.64 5.20 -17.71
C GLY A 562 -2.67 5.69 -16.27
N SER A 563 -1.62 5.43 -15.50
CA SER A 563 -1.56 5.90 -14.10
C SER A 563 -1.73 7.42 -14.05
N GLY A 564 -2.39 7.94 -13.02
CA GLY A 564 -2.79 9.34 -12.92
C GLY A 564 -4.01 9.69 -13.79
N SER A 565 -4.91 8.71 -13.91
CA SER A 565 -6.16 8.67 -14.67
C SER A 565 -6.01 9.08 -16.13
N GLY A 566 -5.19 8.34 -16.85
CA GLY A 566 -4.94 8.52 -18.27
C GLY A 566 -6.19 8.35 -19.12
N TRP A 567 -7.04 7.38 -18.80
CA TRP A 567 -8.29 7.09 -19.52
C TRP A 567 -9.41 8.10 -19.22
N ASP A 568 -9.16 9.08 -18.33
CA ASP A 568 -10.14 10.06 -17.88
C ASP A 568 -10.42 11.19 -18.89
N ALA A 569 -11.09 10.83 -19.97
CA ALA A 569 -11.29 11.68 -21.14
C ALA A 569 -12.53 12.59 -21.03
N HIS A 570 -12.41 13.68 -20.27
CA HIS A 570 -13.41 14.76 -20.24
C HIS A 570 -13.35 15.72 -21.45
N SER A 571 -12.34 15.59 -22.31
CA SER A 571 -12.25 16.25 -23.62
C SER A 571 -11.36 15.45 -24.57
N GLN A 572 -11.42 15.75 -25.88
CA GLN A 572 -10.55 15.15 -26.91
C GLN A 572 -10.55 13.61 -26.86
N LEU A 573 -11.76 13.04 -26.80
CA LEU A 573 -11.97 11.62 -26.54
C LEU A 573 -11.18 10.71 -27.50
N GLU A 574 -11.24 10.99 -28.80
CA GLU A 574 -10.60 10.14 -29.81
C GLU A 574 -9.07 10.18 -29.70
N GLU A 575 -8.46 11.35 -29.50
CA GLU A 575 -7.02 11.47 -29.28
C GLU A 575 -6.59 10.69 -28.03
N ASN A 576 -7.33 10.86 -26.94
CA ASN A 576 -7.04 10.18 -25.67
C ASN A 576 -7.17 8.65 -25.80
N HIS A 577 -8.31 8.15 -26.30
CA HIS A 577 -8.53 6.72 -26.41
C HIS A 577 -7.64 6.09 -27.48
N SER A 578 -7.31 6.79 -28.58
CA SER A 578 -6.34 6.31 -29.56
C SER A 578 -4.96 6.11 -28.94
N LYS A 579 -4.50 7.09 -28.15
CA LYS A 579 -3.24 7.00 -27.42
C LYS A 579 -3.22 5.80 -26.48
N TRP A 580 -4.22 5.64 -25.61
CA TRP A 580 -4.19 4.59 -24.60
C TRP A 580 -4.51 3.19 -25.14
N CYS A 581 -5.28 3.09 -26.23
CA CYS A 581 -5.37 1.84 -27.00
C CYS A 581 -4.00 1.46 -27.55
N ALA A 582 -3.25 2.40 -28.14
CA ALA A 582 -1.92 2.11 -28.67
C ALA A 582 -0.93 1.69 -27.58
N VAL A 583 -1.03 2.25 -26.38
CA VAL A 583 -0.19 1.87 -25.22
C VAL A 583 -0.53 0.46 -24.71
N SER A 584 -1.80 0.06 -24.71
CA SER A 584 -2.26 -1.17 -24.05
C SER A 584 -2.34 -2.38 -24.97
N ASP A 585 -2.80 -2.23 -26.22
CA ASP A 585 -3.22 -3.33 -27.08
C ASP A 585 -2.13 -4.39 -27.30
N LYS A 586 -0.95 -3.98 -27.80
CA LYS A 586 0.17 -4.90 -28.06
C LYS A 586 0.70 -5.57 -26.77
N PRO A 587 0.97 -4.85 -25.67
CA PRO A 587 1.34 -5.47 -24.39
C PRO A 587 0.34 -6.50 -23.87
N VAL A 588 -0.97 -6.22 -23.91
CA VAL A 588 -2.00 -7.14 -23.42
C VAL A 588 -2.07 -8.38 -24.29
N ALA A 589 -2.07 -8.22 -25.62
CA ALA A 589 -2.05 -9.33 -26.56
C ALA A 589 -0.80 -10.21 -26.37
N GLY A 590 0.37 -9.57 -26.20
CA GLY A 590 1.64 -10.25 -25.92
C GLY A 590 1.61 -11.03 -24.61
N SER A 591 1.04 -10.45 -23.55
CA SER A 591 0.88 -11.10 -22.25
C SER A 591 -0.01 -12.34 -22.33
N LEU A 592 -1.18 -12.25 -22.98
CA LEU A 592 -2.07 -13.39 -23.17
C LEU A 592 -1.42 -14.51 -24.01
N ALA A 593 -0.70 -14.13 -25.07
CA ALA A 593 0.00 -15.08 -25.93
C ALA A 593 1.14 -15.80 -25.19
N ASP A 594 1.94 -15.08 -24.41
CA ASP A 594 3.06 -15.62 -23.62
C ASP A 594 2.57 -16.48 -22.45
N LEU A 595 1.52 -16.05 -21.73
CA LEU A 595 0.88 -16.88 -20.70
C LEU A 595 0.34 -18.19 -21.28
N LYS A 596 -0.26 -18.13 -22.48
CA LYS A 596 -0.77 -19.32 -23.16
C LYS A 596 0.36 -20.25 -23.62
N SER A 597 1.41 -19.72 -24.25
CA SER A 597 2.53 -20.53 -24.75
C SER A 597 3.28 -21.25 -23.62
N ARG A 598 3.27 -20.67 -22.41
CA ARG A 598 3.86 -21.26 -21.20
C ARG A 598 2.91 -22.17 -20.42
N GLY A 599 1.65 -22.31 -20.84
CA GLY A 599 0.62 -23.06 -20.11
C GLY A 599 0.17 -22.39 -18.80
N LEU A 600 0.55 -21.14 -18.56
CA LEU A 600 0.21 -20.38 -17.36
C LEU A 600 -1.22 -19.82 -17.41
N LEU A 601 -1.75 -19.55 -18.62
CA LEU A 601 -3.08 -18.96 -18.82
C LEU A 601 -4.21 -19.80 -18.19
N GLU A 602 -4.09 -21.13 -18.19
CA GLU A 602 -5.09 -22.01 -17.56
C GLU A 602 -5.15 -21.84 -16.04
N SER A 603 -4.06 -21.39 -15.42
CA SER A 603 -3.94 -21.20 -13.98
C SER A 603 -3.86 -19.73 -13.53
N THR A 604 -3.94 -18.79 -14.47
CA THR A 604 -3.88 -17.35 -14.22
C THR A 604 -5.13 -16.70 -14.77
N LEU A 605 -5.90 -16.05 -13.91
CA LEU A 605 -7.02 -15.22 -14.35
C LEU A 605 -6.49 -13.84 -14.76
N VAL A 606 -6.65 -13.46 -16.02
CA VAL A 606 -6.39 -12.11 -16.50
C VAL A 606 -7.70 -11.34 -16.49
N VAL A 607 -7.73 -10.22 -15.77
CA VAL A 607 -8.88 -9.30 -15.70
C VAL A 607 -8.47 -7.99 -16.34
N TRP A 608 -9.33 -7.40 -17.16
CA TRP A 608 -9.12 -6.09 -17.75
C TRP A 608 -10.33 -5.21 -17.49
N GLY A 609 -10.08 -3.98 -17.06
CA GLY A 609 -11.13 -3.00 -16.81
C GLY A 609 -10.64 -1.84 -15.95
N GLY A 610 -11.51 -0.86 -15.76
CA GLY A 610 -11.31 0.26 -14.84
C GLY A 610 -12.44 0.34 -13.80
N GLU A 611 -12.56 1.48 -13.15
CA GLU A 611 -13.43 1.72 -12.00
C GLU A 611 -14.88 2.10 -12.36
N PHE A 612 -15.13 2.61 -13.56
CA PHE A 612 -16.46 3.03 -14.04
C PHE A 612 -16.45 3.18 -15.57
N GLY A 613 -17.61 3.47 -16.15
CA GLY A 613 -17.78 3.73 -17.58
C GLY A 613 -17.89 5.21 -17.92
N ARG A 614 -18.35 5.48 -19.14
CA ARG A 614 -18.51 6.84 -19.66
C ARG A 614 -19.93 7.15 -20.12
N THR A 615 -20.35 8.39 -19.95
CA THR A 615 -21.70 8.82 -20.32
C THR A 615 -21.87 8.89 -21.84
N PRO A 616 -23.08 8.67 -22.35
CA PRO A 616 -23.36 8.84 -23.77
C PRO A 616 -23.36 10.28 -24.26
N PHE A 617 -23.45 11.24 -23.33
CA PHE A 617 -23.44 12.69 -23.56
C PHE A 617 -22.09 13.32 -23.19
N THR A 618 -21.85 14.51 -23.73
CA THR A 618 -20.60 15.26 -23.52
C THR A 618 -20.50 15.84 -22.11
N ASP A 619 -19.27 15.95 -21.61
CA ASP A 619 -18.98 16.61 -20.35
C ASP A 619 -19.17 18.14 -20.45
N THR A 620 -19.64 18.79 -19.38
CA THR A 620 -19.77 20.26 -19.31
C THR A 620 -18.43 21.00 -19.38
N ASN A 621 -17.33 20.34 -19.02
CA ASN A 621 -15.97 20.84 -19.11
C ASN A 621 -15.37 20.71 -20.52
N SER A 622 -16.09 20.10 -21.47
CA SER A 622 -15.68 20.05 -22.87
C SER A 622 -15.61 21.47 -23.44
N THR A 623 -14.39 21.97 -23.67
CA THR A 623 -14.15 23.35 -24.12
C THR A 623 -14.93 23.70 -25.39
N GLY A 624 -15.82 24.70 -25.28
CA GLY A 624 -16.42 25.42 -26.41
C GLY A 624 -17.53 24.72 -27.18
N LEU A 625 -18.17 23.67 -26.63
CA LEU A 625 -19.19 22.88 -27.34
C LEU A 625 -18.74 22.40 -28.74
N ASN A 626 -17.43 22.24 -28.98
CA ASN A 626 -16.90 21.75 -30.25
C ASN A 626 -16.99 20.20 -30.33
N PRO A 627 -17.76 19.63 -31.28
CA PRO A 627 -17.90 18.18 -31.43
C PRO A 627 -16.59 17.41 -31.58
N GLU A 628 -15.58 18.02 -32.20
CA GLU A 628 -14.26 17.41 -32.40
C GLU A 628 -13.47 17.29 -31.08
N LYS A 629 -13.85 18.06 -30.05
CA LYS A 629 -13.18 18.11 -28.74
C LYS A 629 -14.01 17.54 -27.60
N TYR A 630 -15.17 16.96 -27.89
CA TYR A 630 -16.02 16.35 -26.87
C TYR A 630 -15.27 15.25 -26.10
N GLY A 631 -15.50 15.23 -24.80
CA GLY A 631 -15.23 14.09 -23.93
C GLY A 631 -16.50 13.66 -23.23
N ARG A 632 -16.41 12.64 -22.37
CA ARG A 632 -17.55 12.04 -21.68
C ARG A 632 -17.36 12.15 -20.17
N ASP A 633 -18.46 12.39 -19.46
CA ASP A 633 -18.51 12.39 -17.99
C ASP A 633 -18.50 10.95 -17.46
N HIS A 634 -18.35 10.79 -16.14
CA HIS A 634 -18.29 9.50 -15.46
C HIS A 634 -19.67 8.82 -15.44
N ASN A 635 -19.69 7.51 -15.73
CA ASN A 635 -20.91 6.70 -15.73
C ASN A 635 -20.77 5.47 -14.83
N PRO A 636 -21.38 5.48 -13.63
CA PRO A 636 -21.38 4.32 -12.75
C PRO A 636 -22.43 3.24 -13.11
N TRP A 637 -23.34 3.50 -14.07
CA TRP A 637 -24.49 2.62 -14.33
C TRP A 637 -24.27 1.60 -15.46
N GLY A 638 -23.20 1.75 -16.24
CA GLY A 638 -22.90 0.84 -17.34
C GLY A 638 -21.45 1.00 -17.78
N PHE A 639 -20.73 -0.12 -17.80
CA PHE A 639 -19.35 -0.21 -18.27
C PHE A 639 -18.98 -1.66 -18.57
N THR A 640 -17.81 -1.87 -19.17
CA THR A 640 -17.34 -3.19 -19.61
C THR A 640 -16.07 -3.58 -18.88
N MET A 641 -16.01 -4.84 -18.45
CA MET A 641 -14.78 -5.55 -18.09
C MET A 641 -14.71 -6.85 -18.89
N TRP A 642 -13.51 -7.36 -19.13
CA TRP A 642 -13.34 -8.71 -19.70
C TRP A 642 -12.37 -9.55 -18.87
N MET A 643 -12.53 -10.86 -18.95
CA MET A 643 -11.70 -11.84 -18.26
C MET A 643 -11.22 -12.91 -19.24
N ALA A 644 -10.01 -13.43 -19.02
CA ALA A 644 -9.42 -14.52 -19.80
C ALA A 644 -8.59 -15.45 -18.92
N GLY A 645 -8.57 -16.74 -19.25
CA GLY A 645 -7.81 -17.74 -18.50
C GLY A 645 -8.45 -18.10 -17.15
N GLY A 646 -7.73 -18.88 -16.34
CA GLY A 646 -8.12 -19.20 -14.96
C GLY A 646 -9.47 -19.89 -14.80
N GLY A 647 -9.94 -20.63 -15.81
CA GLY A 647 -11.23 -21.32 -15.81
C GLY A 647 -12.43 -20.47 -16.26
N VAL A 648 -12.20 -19.30 -16.87
CA VAL A 648 -13.25 -18.51 -17.54
C VAL A 648 -13.55 -19.08 -18.93
N LYS A 649 -14.84 -19.19 -19.26
CA LYS A 649 -15.30 -19.58 -20.58
C LYS A 649 -15.19 -18.41 -21.56
N GLY A 650 -14.20 -18.48 -22.46
CA GLY A 650 -13.96 -17.44 -23.47
C GLY A 650 -14.96 -17.41 -24.63
N GLY A 651 -14.88 -16.35 -25.44
CA GLY A 651 -15.64 -16.23 -26.69
C GLY A 651 -17.10 -15.79 -26.54
N GLN A 652 -17.44 -15.13 -25.43
CA GLN A 652 -18.80 -14.66 -25.13
C GLN A 652 -18.80 -13.21 -24.62
N ALA A 653 -19.92 -12.53 -24.83
CA ALA A 653 -20.27 -11.28 -24.16
C ALA A 653 -21.43 -11.57 -23.21
N ILE A 654 -21.35 -11.09 -21.97
CA ILE A 654 -22.37 -11.34 -20.94
C ILE A 654 -23.02 -10.00 -20.58
N GLY A 655 -24.32 -9.91 -20.84
CA GLY A 655 -25.10 -8.70 -20.63
C GLY A 655 -24.91 -7.64 -21.72
N THR A 656 -25.68 -6.56 -21.64
CA THR A 656 -25.56 -5.39 -22.52
C THR A 656 -26.11 -4.14 -21.84
N THR A 657 -25.67 -2.97 -22.31
CA THR A 657 -26.25 -1.68 -21.90
C THR A 657 -27.41 -1.27 -22.82
N ASP A 658 -28.18 -0.26 -22.40
CA ASP A 658 -29.29 0.30 -23.17
C ASP A 658 -28.87 0.83 -24.56
N GLU A 659 -29.85 1.29 -25.33
CA GLU A 659 -29.62 1.71 -26.71
C GLU A 659 -28.61 2.86 -26.85
N ILE A 660 -28.43 3.67 -25.80
CA ILE A 660 -27.49 4.79 -25.78
C ILE A 660 -26.19 4.47 -25.04
N GLY A 661 -26.11 3.37 -24.29
CA GLY A 661 -24.92 3.00 -23.52
C GLY A 661 -24.89 3.53 -22.10
N PHE A 662 -26.02 3.95 -21.53
CA PHE A 662 -26.03 4.57 -20.21
C PHE A 662 -26.13 3.54 -19.07
N ARG A 663 -27.11 2.63 -19.12
CA ARG A 663 -27.37 1.64 -18.07
C ARG A 663 -27.19 0.22 -18.57
N ALA A 664 -26.65 -0.68 -17.75
CA ALA A 664 -26.77 -2.12 -17.97
C ALA A 664 -28.26 -2.54 -17.89
N VAL A 665 -28.79 -3.20 -18.92
CA VAL A 665 -30.22 -3.57 -19.01
C VAL A 665 -30.48 -5.05 -19.23
N ASP A 666 -29.49 -5.78 -19.77
CA ASP A 666 -29.53 -7.24 -19.89
C ASP A 666 -28.45 -7.82 -18.99
N LYS A 667 -28.84 -8.78 -18.14
CA LYS A 667 -28.00 -9.43 -17.10
C LYS A 667 -27.10 -8.41 -16.37
N PRO A 668 -27.67 -7.40 -15.69
CA PRO A 668 -26.88 -6.42 -15.00
C PRO A 668 -26.15 -7.08 -13.83
N TYR A 669 -24.82 -7.09 -13.90
CA TYR A 669 -23.95 -7.56 -12.83
C TYR A 669 -23.28 -6.37 -12.15
N HIS A 670 -23.29 -6.39 -10.82
CA HIS A 670 -22.62 -5.42 -9.97
C HIS A 670 -21.13 -5.77 -9.82
N VAL A 671 -20.29 -4.81 -9.44
CA VAL A 671 -18.86 -5.08 -9.14
C VAL A 671 -18.67 -6.15 -8.05
N HIS A 672 -19.64 -6.25 -7.13
CA HIS A 672 -19.66 -7.32 -6.12
C HIS A 672 -19.81 -8.72 -6.74
N ASP A 673 -20.53 -8.85 -7.86
CA ASP A 673 -20.68 -10.12 -8.59
C ASP A 673 -19.38 -10.49 -9.32
N ILE A 674 -18.69 -9.49 -9.88
CA ILE A 674 -17.36 -9.66 -10.48
C ILE A 674 -16.36 -10.12 -9.41
N HIS A 675 -16.29 -9.43 -8.27
CA HIS A 675 -15.42 -9.82 -7.15
C HIS A 675 -15.76 -11.21 -6.60
N ALA A 676 -17.05 -11.54 -6.44
CA ALA A 676 -17.49 -12.88 -6.03
C ALA A 676 -17.00 -13.96 -7.02
N THR A 677 -17.11 -13.68 -8.32
CA THR A 677 -16.68 -14.59 -9.39
C THR A 677 -15.17 -14.78 -9.41
N VAL A 678 -14.38 -13.70 -9.27
CA VAL A 678 -12.90 -13.77 -9.16
C VAL A 678 -12.48 -14.60 -7.95
N LEU A 679 -13.05 -14.34 -6.77
CA LEU A 679 -12.76 -15.11 -5.55
C LEU A 679 -13.12 -16.59 -5.72
N HIS A 680 -14.26 -16.88 -6.33
CA HIS A 680 -14.66 -18.26 -6.63
C HIS A 680 -13.65 -18.96 -7.54
N LEU A 681 -13.20 -18.32 -8.63
CA LEU A 681 -12.18 -18.91 -9.50
C LEU A 681 -10.89 -19.21 -8.75
N LEU A 682 -10.54 -18.42 -7.74
CA LEU A 682 -9.40 -18.66 -6.84
C LEU A 682 -9.65 -19.73 -5.77
N GLY A 683 -10.82 -20.37 -5.76
CA GLY A 683 -11.20 -21.39 -4.78
C GLY A 683 -11.75 -20.81 -3.47
N LEU A 684 -12.08 -19.53 -3.41
CA LEU A 684 -12.59 -18.84 -2.23
C LEU A 684 -14.11 -18.60 -2.36
N ASN A 685 -14.87 -19.15 -1.42
CA ASN A 685 -16.25 -18.72 -1.21
C ASN A 685 -16.28 -17.34 -0.54
N HIS A 686 -16.74 -16.32 -1.26
CA HIS A 686 -16.80 -14.92 -0.79
C HIS A 686 -17.73 -14.70 0.42
N LEU A 687 -18.71 -15.57 0.66
CA LEU A 687 -19.60 -15.48 1.82
C LEU A 687 -18.94 -16.03 3.09
N ASN A 688 -18.03 -17.00 2.93
CA ASN A 688 -17.28 -17.61 4.04
C ASN A 688 -15.97 -16.87 4.34
N LEU A 689 -15.48 -16.08 3.38
CA LEU A 689 -14.29 -15.26 3.56
C LEU A 689 -14.63 -14.00 4.35
N THR A 690 -14.67 -14.13 5.68
CA THR A 690 -15.07 -13.06 6.59
C THR A 690 -13.92 -12.62 7.49
N PHE A 691 -13.82 -11.32 7.75
CA PHE A 691 -12.94 -10.76 8.78
C PHE A 691 -13.79 -9.97 9.77
N LEU A 692 -13.66 -10.24 11.06
CA LEU A 692 -14.40 -9.48 12.06
C LEU A 692 -13.80 -8.07 12.16
N HIS A 693 -14.61 -7.02 12.03
CA HIS A 693 -14.18 -5.63 12.19
C HIS A 693 -15.31 -4.83 12.80
N ASN A 694 -15.03 -4.02 13.82
CA ASN A 694 -16.04 -3.25 14.58
C ASN A 694 -17.26 -4.09 15.02
N GLY A 695 -17.03 -5.35 15.39
CA GLY A 695 -18.07 -6.28 15.84
C GLY A 695 -18.95 -6.84 14.71
N ARG A 696 -18.58 -6.65 13.44
CA ARG A 696 -19.30 -7.17 12.26
C ARG A 696 -18.39 -8.08 11.42
N PRO A 697 -18.89 -9.22 10.92
CA PRO A 697 -18.15 -10.00 9.93
C PRO A 697 -18.17 -9.26 8.59
N GLU A 698 -17.07 -8.59 8.27
CA GLU A 698 -16.86 -7.91 7.00
C GLU A 698 -16.45 -8.90 5.90
N ARG A 699 -16.78 -8.56 4.65
CA ARG A 699 -16.48 -9.35 3.45
C ARG A 699 -16.01 -8.43 2.31
N ALA A 700 -15.29 -9.02 1.35
CA ALA A 700 -14.88 -8.34 0.11
C ALA A 700 -16.08 -7.83 -0.71
N THR A 701 -17.21 -8.54 -0.68
CA THR A 701 -18.44 -8.19 -1.41
C THR A 701 -19.50 -7.56 -0.51
N VAL A 702 -19.10 -7.09 0.67
CA VAL A 702 -19.97 -6.47 1.68
C VAL A 702 -21.14 -7.40 2.05
N ASN A 703 -22.37 -7.07 1.65
CA ASN A 703 -23.59 -7.83 1.89
C ASN A 703 -24.25 -8.33 0.60
N SER A 704 -23.50 -8.35 -0.51
CA SER A 704 -24.01 -8.68 -1.84
C SER A 704 -23.01 -9.57 -2.58
N GLY A 705 -23.23 -9.73 -3.89
CA GLY A 705 -22.40 -10.56 -4.76
C GLY A 705 -23.07 -11.91 -5.03
N THR A 706 -23.15 -12.24 -6.30
CA THR A 706 -23.61 -13.48 -6.88
C THR A 706 -22.62 -13.91 -7.94
N LEU A 707 -22.46 -15.23 -8.13
CA LEU A 707 -21.54 -15.72 -9.15
C LEU A 707 -22.12 -15.49 -10.54
N ILE A 708 -21.31 -14.98 -11.45
CA ILE A 708 -21.63 -14.87 -12.87
C ILE A 708 -21.45 -16.27 -13.47
N ALA A 709 -22.49 -17.11 -13.33
CA ALA A 709 -22.42 -18.53 -13.69
C ALA A 709 -22.03 -18.76 -15.16
N GLU A 710 -22.45 -17.87 -16.07
CA GLU A 710 -22.12 -17.99 -17.49
C GLU A 710 -20.63 -17.76 -17.80
N ALA A 711 -19.91 -17.04 -16.94
CA ALA A 711 -18.48 -16.81 -17.11
C ALA A 711 -17.64 -18.05 -16.79
N LEU A 712 -18.17 -19.03 -16.07
CA LEU A 712 -17.44 -20.21 -15.62
C LEU A 712 -17.40 -21.30 -16.72
N ALA A 713 -16.25 -21.98 -16.88
CA ALA A 713 -16.03 -23.05 -17.86
C ALA A 713 -16.39 -24.45 -17.38
#